data_AF-A0AA41UXF7-F1
#
_entry.id   AF-A0AA41UXF7-F1
#
_cell.length_a   1.000
_cell.length_b   1.000
_cell.length_c   1.000
_cell.angle_alpha   90.00
_cell.angle_beta   90.00
_cell.angle_gamma   90.00
#
_symmetry.space_group_name_H-M   'P 1'
#
loop_
_entity.id
_entity.type
_entity.pdbx_description
1 polymer ?
#
loop_
_entity_poly.entity_id
_entity_poly.type
_entity_poly.pdbx_seq_one_letter_code
_entity_poly.pdbx_strand_id
1 'polypeptide(L)'
;MDALYIVTEDDMNIPADTKVPILENFHRHIYDVDFHFSCKQSTYKHHKVLMDQFHHVSTALLELKKRYLSDPSEFSIEETTKIMGAGMAKFILKEVETVDDYNEYCHIVSGHPFIEISKHFHASNLMKVAPEYLCNSMGLFLQKIHIIQDFMEDMNEIPKPRIHWPRQIWRKYVDELEDLTCKANSEKAIHCLNDMVTDALLHAENCLEYISTILDPNVFRAMGILLIIGIGTLASCYNNNTFFRGSGKKISFALAAKAIKGSKTMSGVYGVFYDFSSMLRTKISNGDPNATKTLSCVDAIQKVCGSSFSLDHRLIGVEGKGYDQVQEGESPLVLEQVNPYSLVADELSLIGNRLREMVAVEVPKLASAAEYFFELGVEGKRLRPTVLLLMASALDVPSSPESVPDDLTRSPIDVRKRQQCMAEITEMIHVASLLHDDVLDDADTRRGVPSLNVRMGNKLSVLAGDFLLSRACVALSSLKDFEVGTLMATVVEHLVTGEIMQMTSTLQQRYSMDQYMEKTYYKTASLIANSCKAIALLANQSTEVAVLAYNYGRNLGLAFQLIDDILDFTGSLDSLGKASLSDIHLGVVTAPILFAIQEYPQLEEIINRGFDDAANVDLALEYLQKSRGIQRATELAIEHAGLAASAIDSLPGTDDENVRISRRALVDLTHMVVTRII
;
A
#
# COMPACT_ATOMS: atom_id res chain seq x y z
N MET A 1 -24.09 -3.67 -7.39
CA MET A 1 -23.79 -4.05 -6.00
C MET A 1 -23.04 -2.91 -5.33
N ASP A 2 -21.86 -2.53 -5.83
CA ASP A 2 -21.04 -1.43 -5.25
C ASP A 2 -21.79 -0.10 -5.10
N ALA A 3 -22.67 0.28 -6.03
CA ALA A 3 -23.48 1.50 -5.87
C ALA A 3 -24.50 1.44 -4.71
N LEU A 4 -25.05 0.27 -4.40
CA LEU A 4 -25.92 0.08 -3.23
C LEU A 4 -25.11 0.15 -1.93
N TYR A 5 -23.92 -0.46 -1.94
CA TYR A 5 -22.92 -0.37 -0.89
C TYR A 5 -22.54 1.09 -0.60
N ILE A 6 -22.27 1.90 -1.62
CA ILE A 6 -21.92 3.32 -1.42
C ILE A 6 -23.06 4.12 -0.81
N VAL A 7 -24.32 3.85 -1.19
CA VAL A 7 -25.51 4.53 -0.65
C VAL A 7 -25.78 4.13 0.82
N THR A 8 -25.42 2.90 1.21
CA THR A 8 -25.61 2.36 2.57
C THR A 8 -24.45 2.64 3.50
N GLU A 9 -23.28 2.20 3.08
CA GLU A 9 -22.12 1.94 3.93
C GLU A 9 -21.19 3.18 4.00
N ASP A 10 -20.90 3.89 2.91
CA ASP A 10 -19.74 4.81 2.89
C ASP A 10 -19.99 6.33 3.09
N ASP A 11 -21.24 6.78 3.23
CA ASP A 11 -21.54 8.18 3.56
C ASP A 11 -22.52 8.28 4.74
N MET A 12 -21.98 8.17 5.96
CA MET A 12 -22.75 8.22 7.22
C MET A 12 -23.21 9.63 7.63
N ASN A 13 -22.85 10.67 6.87
CA ASN A 13 -23.44 12.00 7.04
C ASN A 13 -24.88 12.06 6.51
N ILE A 14 -25.31 11.06 5.74
CA ILE A 14 -26.68 10.94 5.25
C ILE A 14 -27.51 10.23 6.32
N PRO A 15 -28.52 10.89 6.92
CA PRO A 15 -29.29 10.27 7.99
C PRO A 15 -30.13 9.09 7.47
N ALA A 16 -30.47 8.16 8.37
CA ALA A 16 -31.16 6.92 8.02
C ALA A 16 -32.52 7.16 7.33
N ASP A 17 -33.22 8.25 7.69
CA ASP A 17 -34.48 8.68 7.06
C ASP A 17 -34.34 9.05 5.58
N THR A 18 -33.12 9.39 5.15
CA THR A 18 -32.76 9.69 3.78
C THR A 18 -32.23 8.44 3.07
N LYS A 19 -31.39 7.63 3.74
CA LYS A 19 -30.80 6.41 3.15
C LYS A 19 -31.84 5.32 2.87
N VAL A 20 -32.70 5.02 3.84
CA VAL A 20 -33.65 3.89 3.76
C VAL A 20 -34.57 3.99 2.53
N PRO A 21 -35.24 5.12 2.26
CA PRO A 21 -36.08 5.24 1.06
C PRO A 21 -35.30 5.09 -0.24
N ILE A 22 -34.06 5.60 -0.30
CA ILE A 22 -33.23 5.47 -1.50
C ILE A 22 -32.91 4.00 -1.76
N LEU A 23 -32.55 3.24 -0.74
CA LEU A 23 -32.20 1.83 -0.87
C LEU A 23 -33.37 0.96 -1.29
N GLU A 24 -34.52 1.15 -0.65
CA GLU A 24 -35.74 0.41 -0.99
C GLU A 24 -36.18 0.68 -2.44
N ASN A 25 -35.89 1.88 -2.96
CA ASN A 25 -36.30 2.30 -4.30
C ASN A 25 -35.16 2.29 -5.34
N PHE A 26 -33.92 1.96 -4.97
CA PHE A 26 -32.76 2.07 -5.87
C PHE A 26 -32.90 1.22 -7.12
N HIS A 27 -33.54 0.05 -7.01
CA HIS A 27 -33.87 -0.82 -8.14
C HIS A 27 -34.65 -0.12 -9.25
N ARG A 28 -35.44 0.91 -8.93
CA ARG A 28 -36.20 1.71 -9.92
C ARG A 28 -35.32 2.66 -10.73
N HIS A 29 -34.12 2.93 -10.25
CA HIS A 29 -33.19 3.91 -10.82
C HIS A 29 -32.03 3.28 -11.60
N ILE A 30 -31.83 1.96 -11.54
CA ILE A 30 -30.67 1.30 -12.18
C ILE A 30 -30.64 1.42 -13.72
N TYR A 31 -31.79 1.72 -14.34
CA TYR A 31 -31.92 1.96 -15.77
C TYR A 31 -32.18 3.43 -16.12
N ASP A 32 -32.26 4.29 -15.11
CA ASP A 32 -32.49 5.72 -15.26
C ASP A 32 -31.13 6.42 -15.47
N VAL A 33 -30.89 6.92 -16.68
CA VAL A 33 -29.65 7.64 -17.03
C VAL A 33 -29.62 9.07 -16.49
N ASP A 34 -30.77 9.60 -16.09
CA ASP A 34 -30.90 10.92 -15.49
C ASP A 34 -30.82 10.87 -13.96
N PHE A 35 -30.83 9.67 -13.37
CA PHE A 35 -30.65 9.50 -11.94
C PHE A 35 -29.26 9.97 -11.51
N HIS A 36 -29.24 10.91 -10.57
CA HIS A 36 -28.02 11.44 -9.99
C HIS A 36 -28.16 11.56 -8.48
N PHE A 37 -27.20 10.97 -7.77
CA PHE A 37 -27.12 11.03 -6.33
C PHE A 37 -25.66 11.30 -5.94
N SER A 38 -25.34 12.55 -5.61
CA SER A 38 -23.97 12.93 -5.24
C SER A 38 -23.75 12.77 -3.74
N CYS A 39 -22.81 11.89 -3.36
CA CYS A 39 -22.31 11.78 -1.99
C CYS A 39 -21.41 13.00 -1.71
N LYS A 40 -21.98 14.05 -1.11
CA LYS A 40 -21.29 15.35 -0.94
C LYS A 40 -20.11 15.29 0.06
N GLN A 41 -20.07 14.29 0.95
CA GLN A 41 -19.11 14.22 2.05
C GLN A 41 -18.43 12.85 2.22
N SER A 42 -18.59 11.92 1.26
CA SER A 42 -17.86 10.64 1.31
C SER A 42 -16.34 10.88 1.32
N THR A 43 -15.67 10.30 2.31
CA THR A 43 -14.20 10.29 2.47
C THR A 43 -13.49 9.44 1.41
N TYR A 44 -14.23 8.61 0.67
CA TYR A 44 -13.72 7.72 -0.36
C TYR A 44 -13.93 8.29 -1.77
N LYS A 45 -12.87 8.88 -2.33
CA LYS A 45 -12.87 9.56 -3.64
C LYS A 45 -13.46 8.72 -4.79
N HIS A 46 -13.28 7.40 -4.76
CA HIS A 46 -13.78 6.49 -5.81
C HIS A 46 -15.29 6.25 -5.73
N HIS A 47 -15.87 6.26 -4.52
CA HIS A 47 -17.31 6.10 -4.30
C HIS A 47 -18.10 7.29 -4.81
N LYS A 48 -17.59 8.50 -4.53
CA LYS A 48 -18.13 9.74 -5.09
C LYS A 48 -18.14 9.72 -6.62
N VAL A 49 -17.04 9.29 -7.25
CA VAL A 49 -16.95 9.20 -8.71
C VAL A 49 -17.97 8.21 -9.28
N LEU A 50 -18.14 7.02 -8.67
CA LEU A 50 -19.11 6.04 -9.16
C LEU A 50 -20.54 6.58 -9.11
N MET A 51 -20.92 7.24 -8.01
CA MET A 51 -22.27 7.78 -7.85
C MET A 51 -22.51 9.05 -8.68
N ASP A 52 -21.52 9.94 -8.79
CA ASP A 52 -21.59 11.12 -9.67
C ASP A 52 -21.69 10.70 -11.14
N GLN A 53 -21.05 9.59 -11.52
CA GLN A 53 -21.02 9.05 -12.88
C GLN A 53 -21.91 7.81 -13.07
N PHE A 54 -22.92 7.61 -12.22
CA PHE A 54 -23.75 6.39 -12.24
C PHE A 54 -24.50 6.19 -13.56
N HIS A 55 -24.77 7.27 -14.30
CA HIS A 55 -25.35 7.23 -15.65
C HIS A 55 -24.55 6.34 -16.63
N HIS A 56 -23.23 6.20 -16.48
CA HIS A 56 -22.43 5.27 -17.28
C HIS A 56 -22.80 3.81 -16.97
N VAL A 57 -23.04 3.49 -15.69
CA VAL A 57 -23.49 2.17 -15.25
C VAL A 57 -24.90 1.89 -15.79
N SER A 58 -25.82 2.85 -15.66
CA SER A 58 -27.18 2.72 -16.20
C SER A 58 -27.18 2.53 -17.72
N THR A 59 -26.28 3.22 -18.44
CA THR A 59 -26.10 3.04 -19.90
C THR A 59 -25.61 1.63 -20.23
N ALA A 60 -24.59 1.13 -19.51
CA ALA A 60 -24.09 -0.23 -19.71
C ALA A 60 -25.16 -1.30 -19.39
N LEU A 61 -25.95 -1.11 -18.31
CA LEU A 61 -27.04 -2.01 -17.95
C LEU A 61 -28.15 -2.01 -19.00
N LEU A 62 -28.48 -0.85 -19.60
CA LEU A 62 -29.43 -0.76 -20.71
C LEU A 62 -28.93 -1.48 -21.97
N GLU A 63 -27.64 -1.38 -22.28
CA GLU A 63 -27.04 -2.12 -23.40
C GLU A 63 -27.06 -3.64 -23.16
N LEU A 64 -26.73 -4.09 -21.94
CA LEU A 64 -26.83 -5.49 -21.54
C LEU A 64 -28.27 -5.99 -21.62
N LYS A 65 -29.25 -5.20 -21.15
CA LYS A 65 -30.67 -5.55 -21.21
C LYS A 65 -31.16 -5.77 -22.62
N LYS A 66 -30.76 -4.91 -23.56
CA LYS A 66 -31.08 -5.04 -24.99
C LYS A 66 -30.47 -6.29 -25.63
N ARG A 67 -29.32 -6.75 -25.12
CA ARG A 67 -28.48 -7.77 -25.78
C ARG A 67 -28.64 -9.17 -25.19
N TYR A 68 -29.00 -9.28 -23.90
CA TYR A 68 -28.94 -10.53 -23.15
C TYR A 68 -30.04 -10.75 -22.09
N LEU A 69 -30.95 -9.80 -21.83
CA LEU A 69 -31.95 -9.92 -20.75
C LEU A 69 -33.40 -9.72 -21.24
N SER A 70 -33.72 -10.24 -22.42
CA SER A 70 -35.06 -10.09 -23.02
C SER A 70 -36.05 -11.20 -22.65
N ASP A 71 -35.61 -12.28 -21.98
CA ASP A 71 -36.47 -13.37 -21.51
C ASP A 71 -36.92 -13.13 -20.05
N PRO A 72 -38.24 -13.09 -19.75
CA PRO A 72 -38.76 -12.93 -18.39
C PRO A 72 -38.40 -14.06 -17.40
N SER A 73 -37.86 -15.18 -17.89
CA SER A 73 -37.42 -16.32 -17.07
C SER A 73 -35.94 -16.28 -16.67
N GLU A 74 -35.20 -15.26 -17.09
CA GLU A 74 -33.78 -15.06 -16.81
C GLU A 74 -33.51 -14.07 -15.65
N PHE A 75 -32.34 -14.22 -15.04
CA PHE A 75 -31.73 -13.35 -14.01
C PHE A 75 -32.17 -11.88 -14.08
N SER A 76 -32.85 -11.40 -13.02
CA SER A 76 -33.29 -10.00 -12.93
C SER A 76 -32.37 -9.20 -12.01
N ILE A 77 -31.48 -8.41 -12.62
CA ILE A 77 -30.63 -7.43 -11.90
C ILE A 77 -31.51 -6.52 -11.04
N GLU A 78 -32.69 -6.13 -11.54
CA GLU A 78 -33.66 -5.30 -10.83
C GLU A 78 -34.18 -5.97 -9.56
N GLU A 79 -34.60 -7.23 -9.63
CA GLU A 79 -35.13 -7.95 -8.46
C GLU A 79 -34.02 -8.25 -7.43
N THR A 80 -32.82 -8.66 -7.88
CA THR A 80 -31.67 -8.81 -6.98
C THR A 80 -31.33 -7.49 -6.30
N THR A 81 -31.31 -6.38 -7.04
CA THR A 81 -31.06 -5.03 -6.49
C THR A 81 -32.13 -4.64 -5.47
N LYS A 82 -33.39 -4.99 -5.72
CA LYS A 82 -34.51 -4.73 -4.81
C LYS A 82 -34.38 -5.52 -3.50
N ILE A 83 -34.06 -6.81 -3.58
CA ILE A 83 -33.84 -7.67 -2.41
C ILE A 83 -32.66 -7.16 -1.59
N MET A 84 -31.54 -6.84 -2.24
CA MET A 84 -30.36 -6.25 -1.59
C MET A 84 -30.71 -4.93 -0.90
N GLY A 85 -31.32 -3.98 -1.63
CA GLY A 85 -31.67 -2.66 -1.10
C GLY A 85 -32.61 -2.74 0.11
N ALA A 86 -33.66 -3.55 0.04
CA ALA A 86 -34.58 -3.75 1.15
C ALA A 86 -33.92 -4.40 2.37
N GLY A 87 -33.06 -5.40 2.14
CA GLY A 87 -32.37 -6.08 3.22
C GLY A 87 -31.27 -5.24 3.87
N MET A 88 -30.51 -4.46 3.11
CA MET A 88 -29.56 -3.49 3.66
C MET A 88 -30.29 -2.41 4.47
N ALA A 89 -31.42 -1.90 3.97
CA ALA A 89 -32.26 -0.95 4.72
C ALA A 89 -32.76 -1.53 6.06
N LYS A 90 -33.12 -2.82 6.09
CA LYS A 90 -33.48 -3.53 7.34
C LYS A 90 -32.33 -3.49 8.36
N PHE A 91 -31.09 -3.73 7.95
CA PHE A 91 -29.93 -3.77 8.85
C PHE A 91 -29.31 -2.40 9.18
N ILE A 92 -29.74 -1.33 8.50
CA ILE A 92 -29.52 0.05 8.99
C ILE A 92 -30.36 0.31 10.26
N LEU A 93 -31.56 -0.27 10.34
CA LEU A 93 -32.51 -0.04 11.43
C LEU A 93 -32.44 -1.11 12.52
N LYS A 94 -31.71 -2.21 12.30
CA LYS A 94 -31.64 -3.38 13.18
C LYS A 94 -30.18 -3.77 13.43
N GLU A 95 -29.79 -3.85 14.70
CA GLU A 95 -28.49 -4.36 15.11
C GLU A 95 -28.37 -5.88 14.88
N VAL A 96 -27.13 -6.35 14.62
CA VAL A 96 -26.85 -7.78 14.43
C VAL A 96 -26.71 -8.47 15.80
N GLU A 97 -27.80 -9.07 16.26
CA GLU A 97 -27.87 -9.67 17.60
C GLU A 97 -27.36 -11.13 17.60
N THR A 98 -27.77 -11.91 16.61
CA THR A 98 -27.50 -13.36 16.53
C THR A 98 -26.63 -13.73 15.33
N VAL A 99 -26.05 -14.94 15.37
CA VAL A 99 -25.37 -15.52 14.19
C VAL A 99 -26.35 -15.73 13.02
N ASP A 100 -27.64 -15.94 13.30
CA ASP A 100 -28.66 -16.03 12.25
C ASP A 100 -28.92 -14.68 11.59
N ASP A 101 -28.93 -13.58 12.36
CA ASP A 101 -29.00 -12.22 11.81
C ASP A 101 -27.78 -11.92 10.92
N TYR A 102 -26.60 -12.36 11.35
CA TYR A 102 -25.36 -12.22 10.61
C TYR A 102 -25.38 -13.01 9.29
N ASN A 103 -25.83 -14.25 9.35
CA ASN A 103 -26.01 -15.10 8.17
C ASN A 103 -27.07 -14.53 7.23
N GLU A 104 -28.16 -13.96 7.77
CA GLU A 104 -29.20 -13.29 6.99
C GLU A 104 -28.65 -12.06 6.27
N TYR A 105 -27.88 -11.20 6.95
CA TYR A 105 -27.22 -10.05 6.34
C TYR A 105 -26.29 -10.48 5.20
N CYS A 106 -25.38 -11.41 5.48
CA CYS A 106 -24.45 -11.94 4.49
C CYS A 106 -25.16 -12.63 3.30
N HIS A 107 -26.27 -13.30 3.56
CA HIS A 107 -27.11 -13.88 2.51
C HIS A 107 -27.71 -12.79 1.62
N ILE A 108 -28.37 -11.79 2.19
CA ILE A 108 -29.01 -10.72 1.43
C ILE A 108 -27.99 -10.00 0.55
N VAL A 109 -26.85 -9.64 1.13
CA VAL A 109 -25.91 -8.71 0.51
C VAL A 109 -24.99 -9.40 -0.50
N SER A 110 -24.66 -10.67 -0.28
CA SER A 110 -23.71 -11.41 -1.13
C SER A 110 -24.20 -12.80 -1.53
N GLY A 111 -24.80 -13.56 -0.62
CA GLY A 111 -25.29 -14.92 -0.90
C GLY A 111 -26.36 -14.99 -2.01
N HIS A 112 -27.40 -14.18 -1.94
CA HIS A 112 -28.48 -14.11 -2.92
C HIS A 112 -27.97 -13.62 -4.29
N PRO A 113 -27.18 -12.54 -4.39
CA PRO A 113 -26.51 -12.19 -5.64
C PRO A 113 -25.68 -13.33 -6.23
N PHE A 114 -24.92 -14.08 -5.41
CA PHE A 114 -24.15 -15.22 -5.88
C PHE A 114 -25.02 -16.37 -6.39
N ILE A 115 -26.16 -16.67 -5.74
CA ILE A 115 -27.13 -17.66 -6.24
C ILE A 115 -27.62 -17.25 -7.63
N GLU A 116 -28.02 -15.99 -7.78
CA GLU A 116 -28.62 -15.49 -9.01
C GLU A 116 -27.61 -15.40 -10.17
N ILE A 117 -26.37 -14.96 -9.91
CA ILE A 117 -25.29 -14.99 -10.89
C ILE A 117 -24.92 -16.43 -11.30
N SER A 118 -24.95 -17.37 -10.35
CA SER A 118 -24.64 -18.78 -10.64
C SER A 118 -25.69 -19.44 -11.52
N LYS A 119 -26.97 -19.12 -11.32
CA LYS A 119 -28.05 -19.53 -12.24
C LYS A 119 -27.78 -19.03 -13.65
N HIS A 120 -27.33 -17.78 -13.79
CA HIS A 120 -26.99 -17.21 -15.10
C HIS A 120 -25.76 -17.86 -15.75
N PHE A 121 -24.70 -18.11 -14.98
CA PHE A 121 -23.54 -18.86 -15.46
C PHE A 121 -23.93 -20.26 -15.92
N HIS A 122 -24.82 -20.93 -15.21
CA HIS A 122 -25.31 -22.25 -15.60
C HIS A 122 -26.11 -22.19 -16.91
N ALA A 123 -27.07 -21.27 -17.01
CA ALA A 123 -27.87 -21.05 -18.23
C ALA A 123 -26.99 -20.72 -19.44
N SER A 124 -25.87 -20.01 -19.22
CA SER A 124 -24.89 -19.65 -20.23
C SER A 124 -23.86 -20.75 -20.52
N ASN A 125 -24.00 -21.95 -19.94
CA ASN A 125 -23.05 -23.08 -20.05
C ASN A 125 -21.63 -22.77 -19.54
N LEU A 126 -21.48 -21.78 -18.66
CA LEU A 126 -20.20 -21.39 -18.04
C LEU A 126 -19.91 -22.19 -16.75
N MET A 127 -20.90 -22.86 -16.18
CA MET A 127 -20.75 -23.76 -15.03
C MET A 127 -21.74 -24.94 -15.07
N LYS A 128 -21.39 -26.02 -14.35
CA LYS A 128 -22.32 -27.11 -14.04
C LYS A 128 -23.37 -26.63 -13.04
N VAL A 129 -24.49 -27.35 -12.95
CA VAL A 129 -25.50 -27.11 -11.90
C VAL A 129 -24.84 -27.25 -10.54
N ALA A 130 -24.94 -26.21 -9.73
CA ALA A 130 -24.52 -26.20 -8.33
C ALA A 130 -25.76 -26.04 -7.43
N PRO A 131 -25.86 -26.79 -6.32
CA PRO A 131 -26.88 -26.54 -5.31
C PRO A 131 -26.86 -25.10 -4.79
N GLU A 132 -28.04 -24.53 -4.50
CA GLU A 132 -28.14 -23.14 -4.03
C GLU A 132 -27.36 -22.90 -2.73
N TYR A 133 -27.27 -23.88 -1.83
CA TYR A 133 -26.52 -23.73 -0.58
C TYR A 133 -25.01 -23.55 -0.78
N LEU A 134 -24.44 -24.10 -1.86
CA LEU A 134 -23.02 -23.88 -2.22
C LEU A 134 -22.81 -22.45 -2.71
N CYS A 135 -23.69 -21.98 -3.60
CA CYS A 135 -23.67 -20.61 -4.10
C CYS A 135 -23.84 -19.61 -2.94
N ASN A 136 -24.75 -19.90 -2.02
CA ASN A 136 -24.96 -19.11 -0.81
C ASN A 136 -23.71 -19.09 0.08
N SER A 137 -23.08 -20.25 0.32
CA SER A 137 -21.85 -20.33 1.12
C SER A 137 -20.72 -19.51 0.53
N MET A 138 -20.59 -19.44 -0.80
CA MET A 138 -19.60 -18.58 -1.46
C MET A 138 -19.81 -17.10 -1.11
N GLY A 139 -21.05 -16.61 -1.22
CA GLY A 139 -21.38 -15.24 -0.85
C GLY A 139 -21.19 -14.96 0.64
N LEU A 140 -21.61 -15.87 1.52
CA LEU A 140 -21.41 -15.78 2.97
C LEU A 140 -19.92 -15.75 3.32
N PHE A 141 -19.11 -16.62 2.74
CA PHE A 141 -17.67 -16.68 3.00
C PHE A 141 -17.00 -15.33 2.71
N LEU A 142 -17.24 -14.78 1.52
CA LEU A 142 -16.64 -13.52 1.11
C LEU A 142 -17.14 -12.34 1.96
N GLN A 143 -18.45 -12.28 2.25
CA GLN A 143 -19.00 -11.17 3.02
C GLN A 143 -18.54 -11.19 4.48
N LYS A 144 -18.47 -12.37 5.09
CA LYS A 144 -17.97 -12.51 6.46
C LYS A 144 -16.51 -12.06 6.55
N ILE A 145 -15.70 -12.33 5.52
CA ILE A 145 -14.30 -11.88 5.47
C ILE A 145 -14.21 -10.37 5.39
N HIS A 146 -15.00 -9.72 4.53
CA HIS A 146 -15.05 -8.26 4.46
C HIS A 146 -15.42 -7.64 5.82
N ILE A 147 -16.49 -8.12 6.45
CA ILE A 147 -16.95 -7.64 7.76
C ILE A 147 -15.88 -7.85 8.87
N ILE A 148 -15.12 -8.95 8.79
CA ILE A 148 -14.00 -9.16 9.71
C ILE A 148 -12.91 -8.11 9.44
N GLN A 149 -12.50 -7.90 8.20
CA GLN A 149 -11.39 -6.98 7.88
C GLN A 149 -11.70 -5.52 8.25
N ASP A 150 -12.94 -5.10 8.04
CA ASP A 150 -13.37 -3.72 8.18
C ASP A 150 -13.71 -3.33 9.62
N PHE A 151 -13.47 -4.20 10.61
CA PHE A 151 -13.80 -3.95 12.01
C PHE A 151 -13.31 -2.58 12.54
N MET A 152 -12.07 -2.18 12.25
CA MET A 152 -11.58 -0.90 12.79
C MET A 152 -12.17 0.28 12.03
N GLU A 153 -12.39 0.14 10.73
CA GLU A 153 -13.01 1.11 9.87
C GLU A 153 -14.45 1.35 10.35
N ASP A 154 -15.21 0.27 10.55
CA ASP A 154 -16.56 0.25 11.13
C ASP A 154 -16.63 0.88 12.52
N MET A 155 -15.66 0.57 13.40
CA MET A 155 -15.63 1.10 14.76
C MET A 155 -15.24 2.57 14.83
N ASN A 156 -14.46 3.07 13.87
CA ASN A 156 -14.03 4.47 13.83
C ASN A 156 -14.95 5.36 12.98
N GLU A 157 -16.00 4.79 12.40
CA GLU A 157 -16.99 5.51 11.59
C GLU A 157 -17.72 6.59 12.41
N ILE A 158 -17.95 7.76 11.81
CA ILE A 158 -18.57 8.95 12.43
C ILE A 158 -19.90 9.24 11.71
N PRO A 159 -21.02 9.58 12.40
CA PRO A 159 -21.12 9.95 13.82
C PRO A 159 -21.31 8.79 14.81
N LYS A 160 -21.57 7.57 14.33
CA LYS A 160 -21.74 6.38 15.18
C LYS A 160 -21.06 5.17 14.51
N PRO A 161 -20.42 4.27 15.29
CA PRO A 161 -19.88 3.01 14.80
C PRO A 161 -20.90 2.13 14.06
N ARG A 162 -20.42 1.39 13.06
CA ARG A 162 -21.18 0.31 12.40
C ARG A 162 -20.95 -1.00 13.13
N ILE A 163 -22.02 -1.67 13.55
CA ILE A 163 -21.92 -2.91 14.33
C ILE A 163 -22.48 -4.07 13.51
N HIS A 164 -21.60 -4.67 12.71
CA HIS A 164 -21.92 -5.89 11.95
C HIS A 164 -21.51 -7.18 12.69
N TRP A 165 -20.62 -7.06 13.70
CA TRP A 165 -20.20 -8.19 14.51
C TRP A 165 -21.35 -8.66 15.43
N PRO A 166 -21.71 -9.96 15.44
CA PRO A 166 -22.91 -10.41 16.13
C PRO A 166 -22.76 -10.32 17.65
N ARG A 167 -23.74 -9.72 18.34
CA ARG A 167 -23.73 -9.64 19.81
C ARG A 167 -23.56 -10.98 20.49
N GLN A 168 -24.21 -12.00 19.95
CA GLN A 168 -24.07 -13.39 20.42
C GLN A 168 -22.62 -13.88 20.44
N ILE A 169 -21.74 -13.38 19.56
CA ILE A 169 -20.32 -13.74 19.52
C ILE A 169 -19.52 -12.87 20.49
N TRP A 170 -19.52 -11.54 20.30
CA TRP A 170 -18.60 -10.68 21.05
C TRP A 170 -18.94 -10.56 22.53
N ARG A 171 -20.23 -10.71 22.92
CA ARG A 171 -20.66 -10.66 24.33
C ARG A 171 -20.17 -11.85 25.16
N LYS A 172 -19.64 -12.90 24.52
CA LYS A 172 -18.94 -13.99 25.21
C LYS A 172 -17.62 -13.53 25.85
N TYR A 173 -17.03 -12.46 25.31
CA TYR A 173 -15.66 -12.04 25.61
C TYR A 173 -15.60 -10.70 26.35
N VAL A 174 -16.43 -9.73 25.95
CA VAL A 174 -16.46 -8.37 26.49
C VAL A 174 -17.89 -7.91 26.75
N ASP A 175 -18.04 -6.86 27.57
CA ASP A 175 -19.35 -6.28 27.84
C ASP A 175 -19.78 -5.35 26.71
N GLU A 176 -18.95 -4.43 26.24
CA GLU A 176 -19.30 -3.59 25.08
C GLU A 176 -18.35 -3.87 23.91
N LEU A 177 -18.78 -3.68 22.65
CA LEU A 177 -17.96 -4.08 21.49
C LEU A 177 -16.66 -3.28 21.39
N GLU A 178 -16.70 -2.00 21.78
CA GLU A 178 -15.57 -1.07 21.83
C GLU A 178 -14.44 -1.59 22.73
N ASP A 179 -14.78 -2.39 23.76
CA ASP A 179 -13.82 -2.94 24.70
C ASP A 179 -12.82 -3.90 24.05
N LEU A 180 -13.10 -4.42 22.85
CA LEU A 180 -12.16 -5.22 22.06
C LEU A 180 -10.91 -4.41 21.64
N THR A 181 -11.03 -3.09 21.55
CA THR A 181 -9.91 -2.20 21.20
C THR A 181 -9.01 -1.85 22.39
N CYS A 182 -9.49 -2.11 23.61
CA CYS A 182 -8.77 -1.82 24.85
C CYS A 182 -7.60 -2.79 25.05
N LYS A 183 -6.38 -2.27 25.27
CA LYS A 183 -5.18 -3.09 25.51
C LYS A 183 -5.36 -4.09 26.66
N ALA A 184 -6.12 -3.74 27.70
CA ALA A 184 -6.41 -4.62 28.83
C ALA A 184 -7.19 -5.89 28.44
N ASN A 185 -7.94 -5.85 27.34
CA ASN A 185 -8.74 -6.96 26.85
C ASN A 185 -8.09 -7.72 25.68
N SER A 186 -6.79 -7.49 25.40
CA SER A 186 -6.12 -8.03 24.19
C SER A 186 -6.33 -9.53 23.97
N GLU A 187 -6.24 -10.35 25.03
CA GLU A 187 -6.43 -11.80 24.94
C GLU A 187 -7.89 -12.17 24.58
N LYS A 188 -8.85 -11.55 25.27
CA LYS A 188 -10.29 -11.72 24.99
C LYS A 188 -10.64 -11.26 23.57
N ALA A 189 -10.03 -10.16 23.12
CA ALA A 189 -10.22 -9.63 21.79
C ALA A 189 -9.72 -10.59 20.71
N ILE A 190 -8.56 -11.21 20.92
CA ILE A 190 -8.04 -12.26 20.03
C ILE A 190 -8.98 -13.48 20.00
N HIS A 191 -9.50 -13.93 21.15
CA HIS A 191 -10.46 -15.04 21.16
C HIS A 191 -11.77 -14.69 20.43
N CYS A 192 -12.25 -13.45 20.54
CA CYS A 192 -13.40 -12.97 19.79
C CYS A 192 -13.14 -12.95 18.27
N LEU A 193 -11.97 -12.45 17.85
CA LEU A 193 -11.54 -12.46 16.45
C LEU A 193 -11.46 -13.90 15.92
N ASN A 194 -10.92 -14.82 16.70
CA ASN A 194 -10.83 -16.22 16.31
C ASN A 194 -12.21 -16.87 16.16
N ASP A 195 -13.21 -16.52 16.98
CA ASP A 195 -14.60 -16.99 16.82
C ASP A 195 -15.17 -16.51 15.47
N MET A 196 -14.99 -15.23 15.14
CA MET A 196 -15.43 -14.66 13.85
C MET A 196 -14.74 -15.35 12.65
N VAL A 197 -13.42 -15.56 12.72
CA VAL A 197 -12.67 -16.27 11.68
C VAL A 197 -13.15 -17.73 11.56
N THR A 198 -13.40 -18.40 12.69
CA THR A 198 -13.91 -19.78 12.71
C THR A 198 -15.28 -19.88 12.06
N ASP A 199 -16.16 -18.92 12.31
CA ASP A 199 -17.49 -18.84 11.70
C ASP A 199 -17.42 -18.67 10.18
N ALA A 200 -16.48 -17.84 9.67
CA ALA A 200 -16.24 -17.73 8.23
C ALA A 200 -15.67 -19.03 7.64
N LEU A 201 -14.72 -19.69 8.33
CA LEU A 201 -14.09 -20.93 7.86
C LEU A 201 -15.07 -22.09 7.64
N LEU A 202 -16.23 -22.08 8.29
CA LEU A 202 -17.28 -23.10 8.08
C LEU A 202 -17.76 -23.19 6.62
N HIS A 203 -17.60 -22.12 5.84
CA HIS A 203 -18.02 -22.08 4.44
C HIS A 203 -16.93 -22.51 3.45
N ALA A 204 -15.67 -22.66 3.89
CA ALA A 204 -14.53 -22.83 3.00
C ALA A 204 -14.61 -24.11 2.15
N GLU A 205 -15.08 -25.23 2.72
CA GLU A 205 -15.27 -26.50 2.00
C GLU A 205 -16.31 -26.36 0.89
N ASN A 206 -17.47 -25.78 1.20
CA ASN A 206 -18.52 -25.51 0.23
C ASN A 206 -18.04 -24.58 -0.90
N CYS A 207 -17.14 -23.63 -0.61
CA CYS A 207 -16.57 -22.75 -1.62
C CYS A 207 -15.63 -23.50 -2.59
N LEU A 208 -14.83 -24.44 -2.08
CA LEU A 208 -13.99 -25.32 -2.90
C LEU A 208 -14.85 -26.23 -3.79
N GLU A 209 -15.98 -26.74 -3.27
CA GLU A 209 -16.91 -27.50 -4.07
C GLU A 209 -17.58 -26.62 -5.15
N TYR A 210 -18.04 -25.42 -4.78
CA TYR A 210 -18.65 -24.45 -5.71
C TYR A 210 -17.73 -24.14 -6.88
N ILE A 211 -16.47 -23.75 -6.62
CA ILE A 211 -15.56 -23.34 -7.69
C ILE A 211 -15.21 -24.50 -8.65
N SER A 212 -15.26 -25.75 -8.16
CA SER A 212 -15.06 -26.95 -8.99
C SER A 212 -16.16 -27.15 -10.04
N THR A 213 -17.31 -26.48 -9.89
CA THR A 213 -18.43 -26.53 -10.86
C THR A 213 -18.24 -25.57 -12.03
N ILE A 214 -17.34 -24.58 -11.92
CA ILE A 214 -17.11 -23.56 -12.94
C ILE A 214 -16.31 -24.15 -14.10
N LEU A 215 -16.83 -23.99 -15.32
CA LEU A 215 -16.25 -24.52 -16.55
C LEU A 215 -15.46 -23.47 -17.33
N ASP A 216 -15.97 -22.23 -17.37
CA ASP A 216 -15.32 -21.15 -18.11
C ASP A 216 -14.03 -20.69 -17.41
N PRO A 217 -12.88 -20.66 -18.10
CA PRO A 217 -11.61 -20.28 -17.50
C PRO A 217 -11.55 -18.84 -16.98
N ASN A 218 -12.29 -17.89 -17.57
CA ASN A 218 -12.28 -16.50 -17.10
C ASN A 218 -13.11 -16.36 -15.82
N VAL A 219 -14.30 -16.96 -15.78
CA VAL A 219 -15.13 -17.01 -14.59
C VAL A 219 -14.41 -17.75 -13.46
N PHE A 220 -13.77 -18.89 -13.78
CA PHE A 220 -12.96 -19.65 -12.82
C PHE A 220 -11.84 -18.80 -12.23
N ARG A 221 -11.08 -18.08 -13.08
CA ARG A 221 -9.99 -17.21 -12.59
C ARG A 221 -10.52 -16.09 -11.70
N ALA A 222 -11.61 -15.42 -12.10
CA ALA A 222 -12.20 -14.35 -11.31
C ALA A 222 -12.67 -14.83 -9.92
N MET A 223 -13.42 -15.94 -9.88
CA MET A 223 -13.89 -16.52 -8.61
C MET A 223 -12.76 -17.13 -7.78
N GLY A 224 -11.76 -17.73 -8.44
CA GLY A 224 -10.58 -18.30 -7.82
C GLY A 224 -9.79 -17.26 -7.06
N ILE A 225 -9.57 -16.08 -7.65
CA ILE A 225 -8.89 -14.95 -7.01
C ILE A 225 -9.62 -14.55 -5.72
N LEU A 226 -10.93 -14.31 -5.76
CA LEU A 226 -11.70 -13.94 -4.57
C LEU A 226 -11.52 -14.97 -3.45
N LEU A 227 -11.57 -16.25 -3.81
CA LEU A 227 -11.50 -17.36 -2.87
C LEU A 227 -10.11 -17.48 -2.21
N ILE A 228 -9.01 -17.39 -2.99
CA ILE A 228 -7.64 -17.48 -2.45
C ILE A 228 -7.25 -16.29 -1.59
N ILE A 229 -7.69 -15.09 -1.96
CA ILE A 229 -7.46 -13.87 -1.18
C ILE A 229 -8.23 -13.96 0.14
N GLY A 230 -9.45 -14.52 0.09
CA GLY A 230 -10.28 -14.74 1.26
C GLY A 230 -9.64 -15.68 2.29
N ILE A 231 -9.21 -16.88 1.90
CA ILE A 231 -8.58 -17.82 2.85
C ILE A 231 -7.25 -17.27 3.41
N GLY A 232 -6.46 -16.58 2.57
CA GLY A 232 -5.21 -15.96 3.02
C GLY A 232 -5.46 -14.84 4.03
N THR A 233 -6.54 -14.09 3.85
CA THR A 233 -6.99 -13.07 4.80
C THR A 233 -7.36 -13.69 6.15
N LEU A 234 -8.18 -14.74 6.16
CA LEU A 234 -8.53 -15.45 7.40
C LEU A 234 -7.27 -15.99 8.09
N ALA A 235 -6.32 -16.54 7.32
CA ALA A 235 -5.03 -16.97 7.84
C ALA A 235 -4.20 -15.83 8.44
N SER A 236 -4.29 -14.62 7.90
CA SER A 236 -3.60 -13.44 8.43
C SER A 236 -4.26 -12.88 9.69
N CYS A 237 -5.58 -12.96 9.78
CA CYS A 237 -6.35 -12.46 10.92
C CYS A 237 -6.30 -13.40 12.14
N TYR A 238 -6.33 -14.70 11.93
CA TYR A 238 -6.41 -15.67 13.04
C TYR A 238 -5.21 -15.56 13.99
N ASN A 239 -5.49 -15.47 15.29
CA ASN A 239 -4.53 -15.30 16.37
C ASN A 239 -3.58 -14.08 16.19
N ASN A 240 -4.05 -13.01 15.54
CA ASN A 240 -3.27 -11.80 15.29
C ASN A 240 -3.44 -10.77 16.43
N ASN A 241 -2.38 -10.57 17.22
CA ASN A 241 -2.34 -9.62 18.34
C ASN A 241 -2.28 -8.13 17.93
N THR A 242 -2.05 -7.84 16.66
CA THR A 242 -2.01 -6.48 16.11
C THR A 242 -3.29 -6.08 15.36
N PHE A 243 -4.25 -7.00 15.19
CA PHE A 243 -5.48 -6.78 14.44
C PHE A 243 -6.25 -5.53 14.90
N PHE A 244 -6.51 -5.43 16.22
CA PHE A 244 -7.21 -4.30 16.85
C PHE A 244 -6.34 -3.03 16.97
N ARG A 245 -5.11 -3.06 16.45
CA ARG A 245 -4.20 -1.91 16.37
C ARG A 245 -4.06 -1.38 14.94
N GLY A 246 -4.91 -1.86 14.01
CA GLY A 246 -4.94 -1.41 12.62
C GLY A 246 -3.92 -2.09 11.70
N SER A 247 -3.16 -3.08 12.17
CA SER A 247 -2.10 -3.75 11.39
C SER A 247 -2.42 -5.21 11.08
N GLY A 248 -1.92 -5.72 9.95
CA GLY A 248 -1.88 -7.17 9.65
C GLY A 248 -3.22 -7.83 9.30
N LYS A 249 -4.22 -7.07 8.82
CA LYS A 249 -5.55 -7.59 8.44
C LYS A 249 -5.65 -8.14 7.01
N LYS A 250 -4.67 -7.79 6.16
CA LYS A 250 -4.64 -8.13 4.73
C LYS A 250 -3.40 -8.95 4.44
N ILE A 251 -3.52 -9.92 3.53
CA ILE A 251 -2.35 -10.56 2.95
C ILE A 251 -1.51 -9.51 2.23
N SER A 252 -0.18 -9.67 2.28
CA SER A 252 0.71 -8.78 1.53
C SER A 252 0.40 -8.87 0.04
N PHE A 253 0.54 -7.76 -0.67
CA PHE A 253 0.33 -7.74 -2.13
C PHE A 253 1.20 -8.79 -2.85
N ALA A 254 2.42 -9.02 -2.37
CA ALA A 254 3.32 -10.05 -2.90
C ALA A 254 2.76 -11.47 -2.72
N LEU A 255 2.28 -11.80 -1.51
CA LEU A 255 1.69 -13.10 -1.24
C LEU A 255 0.38 -13.29 -2.02
N ALA A 256 -0.43 -12.23 -2.15
CA ALA A 256 -1.61 -12.20 -3.01
C ALA A 256 -1.27 -12.46 -4.48
N ALA A 257 -0.32 -11.72 -5.05
CA ALA A 257 0.12 -11.89 -6.44
C ALA A 257 0.66 -13.30 -6.71
N LYS A 258 1.43 -13.86 -5.77
CA LYS A 258 1.95 -15.23 -5.86
C LYS A 258 0.83 -16.27 -5.83
N ALA A 259 -0.11 -16.12 -4.90
CA ALA A 259 -1.29 -16.97 -4.81
C ALA A 259 -2.10 -16.91 -6.10
N ILE A 260 -2.37 -15.70 -6.63
CA ILE A 260 -3.11 -15.48 -7.89
C ILE A 260 -2.40 -16.13 -9.08
N LYS A 261 -1.07 -15.99 -9.16
CA LYS A 261 -0.27 -16.60 -10.23
C LYS A 261 -0.36 -18.13 -10.20
N GLY A 262 -0.35 -18.71 -8.99
CA GLY A 262 -0.43 -20.15 -8.76
C GLY A 262 -1.83 -20.74 -8.93
N SER A 263 -2.90 -19.95 -8.79
CA SER A 263 -4.28 -20.43 -8.71
C SER A 263 -5.06 -20.39 -10.04
N LYS A 264 -4.38 -20.49 -11.18
CA LYS A 264 -5.03 -20.45 -12.52
C LYS A 264 -5.80 -21.73 -12.85
N THR A 265 -5.62 -22.79 -12.06
CA THR A 265 -6.26 -24.11 -12.21
C THR A 265 -6.82 -24.56 -10.86
N MET A 266 -7.72 -25.54 -10.87
CA MET A 266 -8.26 -26.12 -9.64
C MET A 266 -7.17 -26.71 -8.74
N SER A 267 -6.17 -27.37 -9.35
CA SER A 267 -5.00 -27.89 -8.62
C SER A 267 -4.22 -26.77 -7.92
N GLY A 268 -4.06 -25.63 -8.59
CA GLY A 268 -3.45 -24.44 -8.02
C GLY A 268 -4.26 -23.82 -6.87
N VAL A 269 -5.59 -23.73 -7.02
CA VAL A 269 -6.49 -23.29 -5.94
C VAL A 269 -6.36 -24.20 -4.72
N TYR A 270 -6.37 -25.52 -4.91
CA TYR A 270 -6.17 -26.48 -3.83
C TYR A 270 -4.80 -26.35 -3.15
N GLY A 271 -3.73 -26.16 -3.92
CA GLY A 271 -2.39 -25.93 -3.37
C GLY A 271 -2.35 -24.69 -2.46
N VAL A 272 -2.87 -23.56 -2.95
CA VAL A 272 -2.93 -22.31 -2.19
C VAL A 272 -3.80 -22.44 -0.93
N PHE A 273 -4.96 -23.10 -1.03
CA PHE A 273 -5.82 -23.37 0.14
C PHE A 273 -5.14 -24.28 1.16
N TYR A 274 -4.41 -25.28 0.70
CA TYR A 274 -3.65 -26.17 1.56
C TYR A 274 -2.54 -25.40 2.32
N ASP A 275 -1.84 -24.50 1.64
CA ASP A 275 -0.78 -23.72 2.25
C ASP A 275 -1.33 -22.72 3.29
N PHE A 276 -2.39 -21.98 2.96
CA PHE A 276 -3.01 -21.06 3.92
C PHE A 276 -3.70 -21.78 5.09
N SER A 277 -4.32 -22.93 4.86
CA SER A 277 -4.87 -23.75 5.94
C SER A 277 -3.76 -24.35 6.83
N SER A 278 -2.59 -24.65 6.27
CA SER A 278 -1.40 -25.04 7.05
C SER A 278 -0.88 -23.88 7.89
N MET A 279 -0.85 -22.66 7.34
CA MET A 279 -0.52 -21.45 8.10
C MET A 279 -1.53 -21.18 9.22
N LEU A 280 -2.83 -21.38 8.98
CA LEU A 280 -3.85 -21.32 10.03
C LEU A 280 -3.55 -22.33 11.13
N ARG A 281 -3.27 -23.59 10.76
CA ARG A 281 -2.98 -24.66 11.71
C ARG A 281 -1.86 -24.31 12.68
N THR A 282 -0.76 -23.71 12.20
CA THR A 282 0.38 -23.35 13.06
C THR A 282 0.07 -22.25 14.07
N LYS A 283 -1.01 -21.49 13.86
CA LYS A 283 -1.47 -20.41 14.73
C LYS A 283 -2.51 -20.85 15.75
N ILE A 284 -3.10 -22.04 15.60
CA ILE A 284 -4.09 -22.59 16.54
C ILE A 284 -3.42 -22.89 17.88
N SER A 285 -3.85 -22.17 18.92
CA SER A 285 -3.37 -22.32 20.29
C SER A 285 -4.35 -23.15 21.11
N ASN A 286 -3.84 -24.01 22.01
CA ASN A 286 -4.67 -24.76 22.95
C ASN A 286 -5.46 -23.86 23.93
N GLY A 287 -5.07 -22.59 24.07
CA GLY A 287 -5.77 -21.61 24.89
C GLY A 287 -7.00 -20.97 24.22
N ASP A 288 -7.17 -21.14 22.91
CA ASP A 288 -8.32 -20.57 22.18
C ASP A 288 -9.58 -21.40 22.41
N PRO A 289 -10.69 -20.81 22.90
CA PRO A 289 -11.98 -21.49 23.06
C PRO A 289 -12.51 -22.13 21.76
N ASN A 290 -12.12 -21.61 20.59
CA ASN A 290 -12.55 -22.11 19.28
C ASN A 290 -11.54 -23.05 18.61
N ALA A 291 -10.44 -23.41 19.29
CA ALA A 291 -9.36 -24.21 18.72
C ALA A 291 -9.85 -25.51 18.08
N THR A 292 -10.69 -26.29 18.78
CA THR A 292 -11.20 -27.58 18.27
C THR A 292 -12.04 -27.41 17.01
N LYS A 293 -12.92 -26.41 16.98
CA LYS A 293 -13.79 -26.14 15.82
C LYS A 293 -12.99 -25.62 14.64
N THR A 294 -12.03 -24.71 14.90
CA THR A 294 -11.10 -24.20 13.88
C THR A 294 -10.29 -25.34 13.28
N LEU A 295 -9.71 -26.20 14.13
CA LEU A 295 -8.91 -27.34 13.71
C LEU A 295 -9.72 -28.29 12.83
N SER A 296 -10.98 -28.58 13.21
CA SER A 296 -11.89 -29.38 12.39
C SER A 296 -12.14 -28.77 11.00
N CYS A 297 -12.28 -27.44 10.90
CA CYS A 297 -12.43 -26.76 9.60
C CYS A 297 -11.15 -26.88 8.77
N VAL A 298 -9.98 -26.66 9.39
CA VAL A 298 -8.67 -26.79 8.75
C VAL A 298 -8.43 -28.23 8.28
N ASP A 299 -8.76 -29.23 9.08
CA ASP A 299 -8.69 -30.65 8.71
C ASP A 299 -9.57 -30.95 7.49
N ALA A 300 -10.80 -30.43 7.45
CA ALA A 300 -11.71 -30.60 6.32
C ALA A 300 -11.15 -29.97 5.03
N ILE A 301 -10.67 -28.73 5.10
CA ILE A 301 -10.03 -28.04 3.95
C ILE A 301 -8.83 -28.84 3.45
N GLN A 302 -7.94 -29.27 4.35
CA GLN A 302 -6.74 -30.02 3.98
C GLN A 302 -7.05 -31.39 3.41
N LYS A 303 -8.11 -32.05 3.89
CA LYS A 303 -8.58 -33.32 3.33
C LYS A 303 -9.09 -33.16 1.90
N VAL A 304 -9.91 -32.14 1.64
CA VAL A 304 -10.41 -31.83 0.30
C VAL A 304 -9.24 -31.53 -0.64
N CYS A 305 -8.33 -30.64 -0.24
CA CYS A 305 -7.21 -30.23 -1.07
C CYS A 305 -6.20 -31.37 -1.30
N GLY A 306 -5.78 -32.07 -0.23
CA GLY A 306 -4.72 -33.07 -0.24
C GLY A 306 -4.99 -34.31 -1.09
N SER A 307 -6.25 -34.55 -1.47
CA SER A 307 -6.63 -35.62 -2.40
C SER A 307 -6.34 -35.29 -3.87
N SER A 308 -6.03 -34.03 -4.21
CA SER A 308 -6.25 -33.51 -5.57
C SER A 308 -5.19 -32.52 -6.12
N PHE A 309 -3.99 -32.35 -5.53
CA PHE A 309 -2.96 -31.42 -6.04
C PHE A 309 -1.54 -31.99 -6.23
N SER A 310 -0.78 -31.43 -7.19
CA SER A 310 0.65 -31.74 -7.44
C SER A 310 1.57 -30.87 -6.59
N LEU A 311 2.68 -31.42 -6.11
CA LEU A 311 3.67 -30.73 -5.26
C LEU A 311 4.27 -29.46 -5.90
N ASP A 312 4.20 -29.31 -7.23
CA ASP A 312 4.72 -28.17 -7.99
C ASP A 312 3.99 -26.83 -7.74
N HIS A 313 2.83 -26.84 -7.06
CA HIS A 313 2.00 -25.66 -6.84
C HIS A 313 2.11 -25.03 -5.44
N ARG A 314 3.07 -25.46 -4.60
CA ARG A 314 3.26 -24.90 -3.26
C ARG A 314 3.77 -23.45 -3.29
N LEU A 315 3.21 -22.62 -2.42
CA LEU A 315 3.70 -21.30 -2.09
C LEU A 315 5.02 -21.42 -1.28
N ILE A 316 6.16 -21.35 -1.98
CA ILE A 316 7.48 -21.29 -1.33
C ILE A 316 7.50 -20.14 -0.29
N GLY A 317 7.85 -20.42 0.97
CA GLY A 317 7.84 -19.46 2.07
C GLY A 317 6.65 -19.58 3.04
N VAL A 318 5.70 -20.47 2.79
CA VAL A 318 4.69 -20.91 3.76
C VAL A 318 5.16 -22.20 4.43
N GLU A 319 6.33 -22.17 5.07
CA GLU A 319 6.84 -23.33 5.82
C GLU A 319 6.35 -23.28 7.27
N GLY A 320 5.36 -24.12 7.57
CA GLY A 320 5.09 -24.53 8.94
C GLY A 320 6.25 -25.39 9.42
N LYS A 321 6.94 -24.98 10.48
CA LYS A 321 7.86 -25.85 11.21
C LYS A 321 7.06 -27.04 11.75
N GLY A 322 7.22 -28.20 11.12
CA GLY A 322 6.61 -29.46 11.52
C GLY A 322 7.62 -30.59 11.35
N TYR A 323 8.01 -31.16 12.48
CA TYR A 323 8.91 -32.29 12.67
C TYR A 323 8.67 -33.47 11.71
N ASP A 324 9.76 -34.03 11.16
CA ASP A 324 10.10 -35.43 11.42
C ASP A 324 11.59 -35.72 11.15
N GLN A 325 12.16 -36.53 12.04
CA GLN A 325 13.50 -37.15 12.08
C GLN A 325 14.72 -36.29 12.47
N VAL A 326 15.11 -36.52 13.73
CA VAL A 326 16.43 -36.25 14.32
C VAL A 326 17.51 -36.98 13.52
N GLN A 327 18.38 -36.23 12.85
CA GLN A 327 19.80 -36.57 12.74
C GLN A 327 20.62 -35.31 13.08
N GLU A 328 21.53 -35.50 14.02
CA GLU A 328 22.45 -34.50 14.54
C GLU A 328 23.34 -33.94 13.43
N GLY A 329 23.50 -32.61 13.40
CA GLY A 329 24.55 -31.94 12.64
C GLY A 329 24.06 -30.77 11.79
N GLU A 330 23.88 -29.62 12.43
CA GLU A 330 24.44 -28.30 12.02
C GLU A 330 23.62 -27.18 12.68
N SER A 331 24.34 -26.28 13.36
CA SER A 331 23.82 -25.03 13.92
C SER A 331 23.06 -24.25 12.85
N PRO A 332 21.96 -23.52 13.15
CA PRO A 332 21.40 -22.58 12.20
C PRO A 332 22.51 -21.57 11.86
N LEU A 333 22.89 -21.53 10.58
CA LEU A 333 23.68 -20.45 10.03
C LEU A 333 22.93 -19.16 10.34
N VAL A 334 23.47 -18.39 11.27
CA VAL A 334 23.20 -16.96 11.38
C VAL A 334 23.67 -16.38 10.04
N LEU A 335 22.75 -16.25 9.08
CA LEU A 335 23.02 -15.57 7.82
C LEU A 335 23.29 -14.11 8.17
N GLU A 336 24.54 -13.68 8.01
CA GLU A 336 24.98 -12.31 8.28
C GLU A 336 24.07 -11.32 7.55
N GLN A 337 23.49 -10.38 8.31
CA GLN A 337 22.73 -9.26 7.77
C GLN A 337 23.71 -8.31 7.08
N VAL A 338 23.85 -8.41 5.76
CA VAL A 338 24.80 -7.58 5.02
C VAL A 338 24.24 -6.16 4.91
N ASN A 339 24.99 -5.17 5.38
CA ASN A 339 24.60 -3.76 5.35
C ASN A 339 24.42 -3.29 3.88
N PRO A 340 23.24 -2.80 3.45
CA PRO A 340 22.99 -2.36 2.07
C PRO A 340 24.01 -1.35 1.52
N TYR A 341 24.54 -0.47 2.37
CA TYR A 341 25.56 0.51 1.97
C TYR A 341 26.93 -0.14 1.70
N SER A 342 27.27 -1.21 2.41
CA SER A 342 28.54 -1.93 2.23
C SER A 342 28.59 -2.65 0.88
N LEU A 343 27.45 -3.12 0.36
CA LEU A 343 27.37 -3.83 -0.92
C LEU A 343 27.73 -2.96 -2.12
N VAL A 344 27.55 -1.64 -2.00
CA VAL A 344 27.76 -0.68 -3.09
C VAL A 344 28.82 0.36 -2.74
N ALA A 345 29.60 0.16 -1.67
CA ALA A 345 30.55 1.13 -1.15
C ALA A 345 31.60 1.57 -2.18
N ASP A 346 32.15 0.62 -2.93
CA ASP A 346 33.16 0.89 -3.96
C ASP A 346 32.59 1.74 -5.11
N GLU A 347 31.36 1.42 -5.54
CA GLU A 347 30.66 2.19 -6.57
C GLU A 347 30.22 3.58 -6.08
N LEU A 348 29.82 3.69 -4.81
CA LEU A 348 29.53 4.99 -4.19
C LEU A 348 30.78 5.88 -4.13
N SER A 349 31.94 5.29 -3.84
CA SER A 349 33.23 6.02 -3.88
C SER A 349 33.55 6.51 -5.29
N LEU A 350 33.32 5.65 -6.30
CA LEU A 350 33.50 5.99 -7.71
C LEU A 350 32.57 7.14 -8.15
N ILE A 351 31.28 7.07 -7.80
CA ILE A 351 30.30 8.14 -8.09
C ILE A 351 30.71 9.44 -7.40
N GLY A 352 31.12 9.39 -6.13
CA GLY A 352 31.58 10.59 -5.41
C GLY A 352 32.78 11.26 -6.08
N ASN A 353 33.75 10.47 -6.58
CA ASN A 353 34.89 11.00 -7.34
C ASN A 353 34.45 11.65 -8.66
N ARG A 354 33.58 10.98 -9.42
CA ARG A 354 33.08 11.51 -10.70
C ARG A 354 32.23 12.76 -10.53
N LEU A 355 31.41 12.84 -9.49
CA LEU A 355 30.64 14.05 -9.16
C LEU A 355 31.58 15.24 -8.95
N ARG A 356 32.68 15.06 -8.20
CA ARG A 356 33.70 16.12 -8.05
C ARG A 356 34.34 16.52 -9.37
N GLU A 357 34.67 15.55 -10.23
CA GLU A 357 35.23 15.82 -11.56
C GLU A 357 34.25 16.57 -12.48
N MET A 358 32.97 16.20 -12.47
CA MET A 358 31.93 16.81 -13.30
C MET A 358 31.66 18.27 -12.94
N VAL A 359 31.93 18.63 -11.69
CA VAL A 359 31.67 19.96 -11.13
C VAL A 359 32.90 20.87 -11.22
N ALA A 360 34.06 20.35 -11.65
CA ALA A 360 35.24 21.16 -11.94
C ALA A 360 34.97 22.17 -13.08
N VAL A 361 35.19 23.46 -12.81
CA VAL A 361 34.94 24.57 -13.75
C VAL A 361 36.13 25.52 -13.80
N GLU A 362 36.30 26.17 -14.96
CA GLU A 362 37.34 27.21 -15.15
C GLU A 362 37.14 28.46 -14.28
N VAL A 363 35.92 28.69 -13.77
CA VAL A 363 35.59 29.83 -12.90
C VAL A 363 35.71 29.41 -11.42
N PRO A 364 36.76 29.83 -10.68
CA PRO A 364 37.06 29.27 -9.36
C PRO A 364 35.97 29.47 -8.31
N LYS A 365 35.25 30.61 -8.36
CA LYS A 365 34.13 30.88 -7.43
C LYS A 365 32.94 29.95 -7.67
N LEU A 366 32.66 29.58 -8.91
CA LEU A 366 31.58 28.67 -9.24
C LEU A 366 31.96 27.23 -8.89
N ALA A 367 33.21 26.83 -9.15
CA ALA A 367 33.74 25.53 -8.73
C ALA A 367 33.63 25.34 -7.22
N SER A 368 34.13 26.28 -6.42
CA SER A 368 34.05 26.22 -4.95
C SER A 368 32.61 26.19 -4.42
N ALA A 369 31.66 26.84 -5.11
CA ALA A 369 30.25 26.85 -4.72
C ALA A 369 29.55 25.53 -5.04
N ALA A 370 29.81 24.97 -6.22
CA ALA A 370 29.18 23.75 -6.68
C ALA A 370 29.80 22.48 -6.06
N GLU A 371 31.10 22.50 -5.72
CA GLU A 371 31.78 21.41 -5.00
C GLU A 371 31.38 21.31 -3.52
N TYR A 372 30.77 22.36 -2.97
CA TYR A 372 30.59 22.54 -1.53
C TYR A 372 29.94 21.34 -0.81
N PHE A 373 28.91 20.73 -1.43
CA PHE A 373 28.21 19.57 -0.87
C PHE A 373 28.72 18.21 -1.38
N PHE A 374 29.79 18.20 -2.20
CA PHE A 374 30.49 17.01 -2.68
C PHE A 374 31.86 16.80 -2.02
N GLU A 375 32.24 17.67 -1.08
CA GLU A 375 33.43 17.49 -0.24
C GLU A 375 33.26 16.32 0.72
N LEU A 376 34.35 15.55 0.93
CA LEU A 376 34.37 14.43 1.87
C LEU A 376 33.95 14.88 3.28
N GLY A 377 32.93 14.22 3.83
CA GLY A 377 32.35 14.55 5.14
C GLY A 377 31.08 15.40 5.07
N VAL A 378 30.76 16.00 3.91
CA VAL A 378 29.57 16.86 3.72
C VAL A 378 28.54 16.21 2.77
N GLU A 379 28.84 15.04 2.22
CA GLU A 379 28.07 14.39 1.14
C GLU A 379 26.71 13.80 1.58
N GLY A 380 26.35 13.91 2.86
CA GLY A 380 25.08 13.45 3.39
C GLY A 380 24.93 11.92 3.43
N LYS A 381 23.69 11.44 3.60
CA LYS A 381 23.39 10.01 3.84
C LYS A 381 23.53 9.10 2.61
N ARG A 382 23.79 9.68 1.42
CA ARG A 382 23.92 8.98 0.12
C ARG A 382 22.83 7.93 -0.19
N LEU A 383 21.62 8.09 0.34
CA LEU A 383 20.52 7.13 0.16
C LEU A 383 20.15 6.93 -1.31
N ARG A 384 20.04 8.02 -2.08
CA ARG A 384 19.62 8.00 -3.49
C ARG A 384 20.57 7.17 -4.36
N PRO A 385 21.89 7.43 -4.39
CA PRO A 385 22.79 6.62 -5.20
C PRO A 385 22.84 5.16 -4.70
N THR A 386 22.76 4.90 -3.40
CA THR A 386 22.68 3.51 -2.87
C THR A 386 21.48 2.76 -3.43
N VAL A 387 20.29 3.37 -3.38
CA VAL A 387 19.05 2.80 -3.91
C VAL A 387 19.19 2.50 -5.41
N LEU A 388 19.76 3.42 -6.19
CA LEU A 388 19.89 3.24 -7.64
C LEU A 388 20.88 2.16 -8.04
N LEU A 389 22.02 2.06 -7.33
CA LEU A 389 23.02 1.02 -7.57
C LEU A 389 22.51 -0.38 -7.20
N LEU A 390 21.80 -0.48 -6.07
CA LEU A 390 21.16 -1.73 -5.67
C LEU A 390 20.02 -2.10 -6.63
N MET A 391 19.22 -1.14 -7.08
CA MET A 391 18.18 -1.35 -8.09
C MET A 391 18.78 -1.84 -9.40
N ALA A 392 19.89 -1.24 -9.84
CA ALA A 392 20.59 -1.67 -11.05
C ALA A 392 21.02 -3.15 -10.95
N SER A 393 21.60 -3.55 -9.82
CA SER A 393 21.99 -4.95 -9.58
C SER A 393 20.79 -5.89 -9.38
N ALA A 394 19.68 -5.39 -8.82
CA ALA A 394 18.45 -6.17 -8.61
C ALA A 394 17.67 -6.47 -9.91
N LEU A 395 17.99 -5.74 -10.98
CA LEU A 395 17.38 -5.85 -12.30
C LEU A 395 18.31 -6.48 -13.34
N ASP A 396 19.50 -6.96 -12.94
CA ASP A 396 20.38 -7.66 -13.86
C ASP A 396 19.75 -8.97 -14.34
N VAL A 397 19.93 -9.26 -15.63
CA VAL A 397 19.49 -10.50 -16.27
C VAL A 397 20.73 -11.24 -16.78
N PRO A 398 20.87 -12.55 -16.53
CA PRO A 398 21.97 -13.32 -17.10
C PRO A 398 21.93 -13.23 -18.62
N SER A 399 23.06 -12.86 -19.24
CA SER A 399 23.19 -12.89 -20.70
C SER A 399 23.00 -14.33 -21.19
N SER A 400 21.92 -14.60 -21.92
CA SER A 400 21.75 -15.90 -22.57
C SER A 400 22.82 -16.06 -23.66
N PRO A 401 23.53 -17.21 -23.74
CA PRO A 401 24.59 -17.42 -24.73
C PRO A 401 24.11 -17.47 -26.19
N GLU A 402 22.81 -17.40 -26.45
CA GLU A 402 22.20 -17.70 -27.75
C GLU A 402 21.48 -16.51 -28.41
N SER A 403 21.57 -15.30 -27.87
CA SER A 403 21.14 -14.12 -28.61
C SER A 403 22.19 -13.74 -29.65
N VAL A 404 21.85 -13.94 -30.93
CA VAL A 404 22.62 -13.50 -32.09
C VAL A 404 22.98 -12.02 -31.88
N PRO A 405 24.24 -11.59 -32.08
CA PRO A 405 24.60 -10.19 -32.01
C PRO A 405 23.90 -9.47 -33.17
N ASP A 406 22.77 -8.85 -32.87
CA ASP A 406 22.26 -7.74 -33.66
C ASP A 406 23.20 -6.56 -33.38
N ASP A 407 23.50 -5.73 -34.38
CA ASP A 407 24.46 -4.61 -34.34
C ASP A 407 24.05 -3.48 -33.33
N LEU A 408 23.05 -3.77 -32.49
CA LEU A 408 22.41 -2.90 -31.52
C LEU A 408 22.40 -3.47 -30.08
N THR A 409 22.86 -4.72 -29.84
CA THR A 409 22.93 -5.28 -28.47
C THR A 409 24.12 -4.67 -27.71
N ARG A 410 23.82 -3.75 -26.79
CA ARG A 410 24.82 -3.02 -25.97
C ARG A 410 25.47 -3.94 -24.94
N SER A 411 26.77 -3.79 -24.71
CA SER A 411 27.51 -4.58 -23.72
C SER A 411 26.97 -4.34 -22.29
N PRO A 412 26.89 -5.37 -21.42
CA PRO A 412 26.51 -5.20 -20.01
C PRO A 412 27.35 -4.14 -19.26
N ILE A 413 28.63 -3.99 -19.61
CA ILE A 413 29.52 -2.97 -19.05
C ILE A 413 29.05 -1.55 -19.40
N ASP A 414 28.46 -1.36 -20.58
CA ASP A 414 27.92 -0.08 -21.00
C ASP A 414 26.59 0.24 -20.30
N VAL A 415 25.77 -0.78 -20.00
CA VAL A 415 24.53 -0.61 -19.23
C VAL A 415 24.83 -0.15 -17.80
N ARG A 416 25.74 -0.83 -17.09
CA ARG A 416 26.10 -0.46 -15.71
C ARG A 416 26.67 0.95 -15.62
N LYS A 417 27.52 1.36 -16.56
CA LYS A 417 28.06 2.74 -16.61
C LYS A 417 26.96 3.79 -16.81
N ARG A 418 25.98 3.51 -17.66
CA ARG A 418 24.82 4.40 -17.86
C ARG A 418 23.96 4.51 -16.59
N GLN A 419 23.76 3.39 -15.88
CA GLN A 419 23.04 3.37 -14.60
C GLN A 419 23.80 4.11 -13.49
N GLN A 420 25.13 3.99 -13.43
CA GLN A 420 25.97 4.81 -12.54
C GLN A 420 25.87 6.31 -12.88
N CYS A 421 25.91 6.65 -14.18
CA CYS A 421 25.71 8.03 -14.62
C CYS A 421 24.32 8.57 -14.23
N MET A 422 23.28 7.71 -14.26
CA MET A 422 21.96 8.07 -13.74
C MET A 422 22.01 8.38 -12.24
N ALA A 423 22.74 7.61 -11.44
CA ALA A 423 22.92 7.93 -10.02
C ALA A 423 23.66 9.27 -9.80
N GLU A 424 24.66 9.60 -10.63
CA GLU A 424 25.34 10.90 -10.63
C GLU A 424 24.37 12.05 -10.96
N ILE A 425 23.56 11.89 -12.01
CA ILE A 425 22.54 12.87 -12.42
C ILE A 425 21.52 13.10 -11.31
N THR A 426 21.00 12.04 -10.69
CA THR A 426 20.02 12.13 -9.60
C THR A 426 20.58 12.91 -8.41
N GLU A 427 21.85 12.69 -8.05
CA GLU A 427 22.49 13.40 -6.94
C GLU A 427 22.78 14.87 -7.28
N MET A 428 23.18 15.19 -8.52
CA MET A 428 23.32 16.59 -8.97
C MET A 428 22.00 17.35 -8.89
N ILE A 429 20.89 16.75 -9.35
CA ILE A 429 19.56 17.35 -9.25
C ILE A 429 19.16 17.55 -7.78
N HIS A 430 19.43 16.57 -6.93
CA HIS A 430 19.15 16.70 -5.49
C HIS A 430 19.96 17.83 -4.84
N VAL A 431 21.26 17.91 -5.10
CA VAL A 431 22.11 18.96 -4.51
C VAL A 431 21.73 20.34 -5.05
N ALA A 432 21.37 20.44 -6.34
CA ALA A 432 20.84 21.67 -6.90
C ALA A 432 19.56 22.13 -6.17
N SER A 433 18.63 21.21 -5.90
CA SER A 433 17.41 21.54 -5.16
C SER A 433 17.74 22.03 -3.75
N LEU A 434 18.67 21.39 -3.04
CA LEU A 434 19.10 21.84 -1.70
C LEU A 434 19.68 23.26 -1.72
N LEU A 435 20.48 23.60 -2.74
CA LEU A 435 21.07 24.93 -2.89
C LEU A 435 20.03 26.02 -3.12
N HIS A 436 18.96 25.69 -3.85
CA HIS A 436 17.83 26.59 -4.09
C HIS A 436 16.94 26.69 -2.85
N ASP A 437 16.61 25.56 -2.22
CA ASP A 437 15.82 25.50 -0.99
C ASP A 437 16.47 26.29 0.15
N ASP A 438 17.79 26.17 0.36
CA ASP A 438 18.51 26.92 1.39
C ASP A 438 18.39 28.45 1.22
N VAL A 439 18.21 28.94 -0.01
CA VAL A 439 17.97 30.36 -0.29
C VAL A 439 16.51 30.75 -0.06
N LEU A 440 15.57 29.85 -0.37
CA LEU A 440 14.14 30.08 -0.21
C LEU A 440 13.71 30.06 1.25
N ASP A 441 14.32 29.16 2.03
CA ASP A 441 14.04 28.95 3.45
C ASP A 441 14.91 29.83 4.38
N ASP A 442 15.78 30.69 3.82
CA ASP A 442 16.80 31.47 4.55
C ASP A 442 17.59 30.61 5.56
N ALA A 443 17.96 29.39 5.17
CA ALA A 443 18.57 28.42 6.07
C ALA A 443 19.99 28.85 6.47
N ASP A 444 20.33 28.71 7.77
CA ASP A 444 21.68 29.03 8.29
C ASP A 444 22.66 27.86 8.17
N THR A 445 22.16 26.63 8.25
CA THR A 445 22.98 25.40 8.29
C THR A 445 22.37 24.28 7.46
N ARG A 446 23.22 23.47 6.84
CA ARG A 446 22.85 22.26 6.09
C ARG A 446 23.87 21.16 6.36
N ARG A 447 23.42 19.95 6.71
CA ARG A 447 24.28 18.79 7.00
C ARG A 447 25.33 19.08 8.08
N GLY A 448 24.97 19.86 9.11
CA GLY A 448 25.87 20.24 10.21
C GLY A 448 26.95 21.27 9.88
N VAL A 449 26.97 21.83 8.65
CA VAL A 449 27.87 22.93 8.25
C VAL A 449 27.06 24.17 7.88
N PRO A 450 27.66 25.39 7.84
CA PRO A 450 26.97 26.58 7.35
C PRO A 450 26.41 26.36 5.94
N SER A 451 25.19 26.84 5.68
CA SER A 451 24.60 26.78 4.35
C SER A 451 25.39 27.64 3.34
N LEU A 452 25.23 27.34 2.05
CA LEU A 452 26.01 28.04 1.02
C LEU A 452 25.58 29.52 0.87
N ASN A 453 24.30 29.82 1.09
CA ASN A 453 23.78 31.20 1.07
C ASN A 453 24.41 32.04 2.17
N VAL A 454 24.63 31.49 3.38
CA VAL A 454 25.38 32.18 4.45
C VAL A 454 26.84 32.37 4.07
N ARG A 455 27.48 31.33 3.50
CA ARG A 455 28.92 31.35 3.23
C ARG A 455 29.32 32.22 2.03
N MET A 456 28.51 32.20 0.96
CA MET A 456 28.87 32.80 -0.34
C MET A 456 27.77 33.69 -0.94
N GLY A 457 26.64 33.85 -0.26
CA GLY A 457 25.54 34.73 -0.64
C GLY A 457 24.53 34.07 -1.58
N ASN A 458 23.26 34.50 -1.47
CA ASN A 458 22.12 33.92 -2.20
C ASN A 458 22.36 33.83 -3.72
N LYS A 459 22.96 34.88 -4.31
CA LYS A 459 23.24 34.91 -5.77
C LYS A 459 24.13 33.76 -6.22
N LEU A 460 25.16 33.43 -5.45
CA LEU A 460 26.08 32.36 -5.83
C LEU A 460 25.45 30.99 -5.61
N SER A 461 24.63 30.82 -4.55
CA SER A 461 23.87 29.59 -4.31
C SER A 461 22.90 29.28 -5.45
N VAL A 462 22.14 30.28 -5.91
CA VAL A 462 21.23 30.10 -7.06
C VAL A 462 22.02 29.70 -8.31
N LEU A 463 23.10 30.41 -8.63
CA LEU A 463 23.94 30.11 -9.81
C LEU A 463 24.63 28.74 -9.71
N ALA A 464 25.02 28.30 -8.51
CA ALA A 464 25.58 26.97 -8.30
C ALA A 464 24.54 25.88 -8.55
N GLY A 465 23.30 26.07 -8.06
CA GLY A 465 22.18 25.17 -8.37
C GLY A 465 21.87 25.11 -9.87
N ASP A 466 21.80 26.27 -10.55
CA ASP A 466 21.58 26.34 -12.01
C ASP A 466 22.67 25.62 -12.79
N PHE A 467 23.92 25.77 -12.34
CA PHE A 467 25.07 25.10 -12.94
C PHE A 467 24.99 23.57 -12.77
N LEU A 468 24.62 23.07 -11.59
CA LEU A 468 24.44 21.63 -11.36
C LEU A 468 23.29 21.06 -12.20
N LEU A 469 22.16 21.77 -12.31
CA LEU A 469 21.07 21.38 -13.22
C LEU A 469 21.54 21.33 -14.68
N SER A 470 22.31 22.32 -15.12
CA SER A 470 22.89 22.34 -16.47
C SER A 470 23.81 21.12 -16.71
N ARG A 471 24.66 20.78 -15.74
CA ARG A 471 25.54 19.58 -15.81
C ARG A 471 24.73 18.30 -15.84
N ALA A 472 23.66 18.20 -15.04
CA ALA A 472 22.73 17.08 -15.09
C ALA A 472 22.07 16.93 -16.47
N CYS A 473 21.64 18.01 -17.11
CA CYS A 473 21.08 17.98 -18.47
C CYS A 473 22.10 17.51 -19.52
N VAL A 474 23.36 17.94 -19.42
CA VAL A 474 24.44 17.49 -20.32
C VAL A 474 24.70 15.99 -20.13
N ALA A 475 24.78 15.53 -18.89
CA ALA A 475 24.95 14.11 -18.57
C ALA A 475 23.76 13.26 -19.05
N LEU A 476 22.51 13.71 -18.84
CA LEU A 476 21.30 13.07 -19.39
C LEU A 476 21.35 12.94 -20.91
N SER A 477 21.73 14.01 -21.61
CA SER A 477 21.86 14.02 -23.07
C SER A 477 22.91 13.01 -23.55
N SER A 478 23.98 12.81 -22.77
CA SER A 478 25.03 11.84 -23.08
C SER A 478 24.56 10.38 -23.00
N LEU A 479 23.49 10.09 -22.23
CA LEU A 479 22.85 8.77 -22.19
C LEU A 479 22.19 8.42 -23.52
N LYS A 480 21.86 9.40 -24.38
CA LYS A 480 21.19 9.18 -25.67
C LYS A 480 19.92 8.32 -25.55
N ASP A 481 19.13 8.61 -24.52
CA ASP A 481 17.88 7.91 -24.20
C ASP A 481 16.78 8.94 -23.99
N PHE A 482 15.88 9.06 -24.96
CA PHE A 482 14.87 10.12 -24.98
C PHE A 482 13.80 9.93 -23.90
N GLU A 483 13.45 8.67 -23.60
CA GLU A 483 12.45 8.36 -22.57
C GLU A 483 13.00 8.70 -21.18
N VAL A 484 14.24 8.29 -20.89
CA VAL A 484 14.93 8.66 -19.63
C VAL A 484 15.12 10.17 -19.51
N GLY A 485 15.50 10.85 -20.60
CA GLY A 485 15.63 12.31 -20.62
C GLY A 485 14.33 13.03 -20.30
N THR A 486 13.21 12.58 -20.91
CA THR A 486 11.87 13.12 -20.65
C THR A 486 11.46 12.88 -19.20
N LEU A 487 11.68 11.66 -18.69
CA LEU A 487 11.34 11.29 -17.33
C LEU A 487 12.02 12.18 -16.28
N MET A 488 13.31 12.45 -16.47
CA MET A 488 14.08 13.28 -15.55
C MET A 488 13.78 14.77 -15.70
N ALA A 489 13.38 15.24 -16.89
CA ALA A 489 12.84 16.60 -17.05
C ALA A 489 11.54 16.79 -16.27
N THR A 490 10.62 15.82 -16.31
CA THR A 490 9.40 15.82 -15.50
C THR A 490 9.71 15.84 -14.00
N VAL A 491 10.77 15.17 -13.55
CA VAL A 491 11.20 15.24 -12.15
C VAL A 491 11.59 16.67 -11.74
N VAL A 492 12.32 17.40 -12.58
CA VAL A 492 12.69 18.80 -12.28
C VAL A 492 11.44 19.66 -12.17
N GLU A 493 10.46 19.48 -13.05
CA GLU A 493 9.15 20.14 -12.96
C GLU A 493 8.41 19.78 -11.66
N HIS A 494 8.42 18.50 -11.28
CA HIS A 494 7.83 18.02 -10.03
C HIS A 494 8.47 18.66 -8.79
N LEU A 495 9.80 18.77 -8.74
CA LEU A 495 10.48 19.39 -7.60
C LEU A 495 10.06 20.86 -7.42
N VAL A 496 10.06 21.63 -8.51
CA VAL A 496 9.59 23.02 -8.50
C VAL A 496 8.10 23.10 -8.13
N THR A 497 7.28 22.20 -8.65
CA THR A 497 5.83 22.14 -8.33
C THR A 497 5.61 21.88 -6.84
N GLY A 498 6.33 20.92 -6.26
CA GLY A 498 6.25 20.61 -4.82
C GLY A 498 6.67 21.79 -3.96
N GLU A 499 7.67 22.57 -4.39
CA GLU A 499 8.11 23.78 -3.69
C GLU A 499 7.06 24.90 -3.76
N ILE A 500 6.50 25.14 -4.94
CA ILE A 500 5.42 26.12 -5.11
C ILE A 500 4.17 25.73 -4.31
N MET A 501 3.81 24.44 -4.27
CA MET A 501 2.71 23.96 -3.43
C MET A 501 2.95 24.29 -1.95
N GLN A 502 4.18 24.15 -1.45
CA GLN A 502 4.53 24.52 -0.08
C GLN A 502 4.31 26.02 0.17
N MET A 503 4.77 26.87 -0.75
CA MET A 503 4.70 28.34 -0.61
C MET A 503 3.30 28.91 -0.79
N THR A 504 2.49 28.34 -1.69
CA THR A 504 1.24 28.96 -2.17
C THR A 504 -0.04 28.32 -1.63
N SER A 505 0.08 27.29 -0.78
CA SER A 505 -1.07 26.61 -0.18
C SER A 505 -2.01 27.57 0.56
N THR A 506 -3.29 27.54 0.21
CA THR A 506 -4.35 28.19 1.01
C THR A 506 -4.46 27.55 2.39
N LEU A 507 -5.07 28.25 3.36
CA LEU A 507 -5.29 27.71 4.71
C LEU A 507 -5.99 26.35 4.70
N GLN A 508 -7.01 26.18 3.86
CA GLN A 508 -7.74 24.91 3.77
C GLN A 508 -6.89 23.78 3.16
N GLN A 509 -6.04 24.09 2.17
CA GLN A 509 -5.12 23.12 1.59
C GLN A 509 -4.00 22.74 2.56
N ARG A 510 -3.55 23.68 3.39
CA ARG A 510 -2.49 23.48 4.40
C ARG A 510 -2.84 22.40 5.43
N TYR A 511 -4.12 22.18 5.70
CA TYR A 511 -4.59 21.17 6.65
C TYR A 511 -5.09 19.86 6.02
N SER A 512 -4.90 19.69 4.70
CA SER A 512 -5.32 18.48 3.99
C SER A 512 -4.18 17.45 3.93
N MET A 513 -4.44 16.24 4.42
CA MET A 513 -3.51 15.12 4.31
C MET A 513 -3.21 14.76 2.84
N ASP A 514 -4.22 14.86 1.96
CA ASP A 514 -4.04 14.60 0.52
C ASP A 514 -3.07 15.59 -0.12
N GLN A 515 -3.23 16.89 0.18
CA GLN A 515 -2.32 17.93 -0.30
C GLN A 515 -0.90 17.74 0.24
N TYR A 516 -0.78 17.37 1.52
CA TYR A 516 0.51 17.03 2.11
C TYR A 516 1.17 15.85 1.39
N MET A 517 0.44 14.77 1.12
CA MET A 517 0.97 13.59 0.42
C MET A 517 1.35 13.89 -1.03
N GLU A 518 0.56 14.71 -1.73
CA GLU A 518 0.85 15.16 -3.09
C GLU A 518 2.10 16.04 -3.13
N LYS A 519 2.20 17.04 -2.25
CA LYS A 519 3.41 17.87 -2.07
C LYS A 519 4.63 17.00 -1.78
N THR A 520 4.50 16.05 -0.85
CA THR A 520 5.59 15.15 -0.44
C THR A 520 6.04 14.23 -1.58
N TYR A 521 5.11 13.78 -2.42
CA TYR A 521 5.48 13.08 -3.65
C TYR A 521 6.29 13.98 -4.58
N TYR A 522 5.80 15.18 -4.88
CA TYR A 522 6.46 16.08 -5.83
C TYR A 522 7.84 16.56 -5.35
N LYS A 523 7.95 16.98 -4.09
CA LYS A 523 9.18 17.53 -3.48
C LYS A 523 10.22 16.45 -3.16
N THR A 524 9.81 15.23 -2.80
CA THR A 524 10.74 14.19 -2.31
C THR A 524 10.69 12.89 -3.11
N ALA A 525 9.53 12.22 -3.16
CA ALA A 525 9.46 10.85 -3.67
C ALA A 525 9.61 10.74 -5.20
N SER A 526 9.22 11.77 -5.95
CA SER A 526 9.25 11.82 -7.41
C SER A 526 10.65 11.58 -7.97
N LEU A 527 11.67 12.21 -7.38
CA LEU A 527 13.06 12.05 -7.81
C LEU A 527 13.53 10.60 -7.67
N ILE A 528 13.23 9.95 -6.54
CA ILE A 528 13.63 8.56 -6.28
C ILE A 528 12.86 7.61 -7.20
N ALA A 529 11.53 7.77 -7.29
CA ALA A 529 10.65 6.92 -8.09
C ALA A 529 11.05 6.91 -9.58
N ASN A 530 11.21 8.09 -10.15
CA ASN A 530 11.55 8.23 -11.57
C ASN A 530 13.00 7.84 -11.85
N SER A 531 13.92 8.06 -10.91
CA SER A 531 15.30 7.56 -11.06
C SER A 531 15.35 6.02 -11.04
N CYS A 532 14.61 5.35 -10.14
CA CYS A 532 14.50 3.88 -10.16
C CYS A 532 13.89 3.37 -11.46
N LYS A 533 12.86 4.05 -11.98
CA LYS A 533 12.29 3.73 -13.29
C LYS A 533 13.30 3.91 -14.43
N ALA A 534 14.08 4.99 -14.42
CA ALA A 534 15.14 5.22 -15.39
C ALA A 534 16.20 4.11 -15.38
N ILE A 535 16.57 3.60 -14.21
CA ILE A 535 17.50 2.46 -14.09
C ILE A 535 16.96 1.21 -14.80
N ALA A 536 15.66 0.93 -14.67
CA ALA A 536 15.01 -0.19 -15.36
C ALA A 536 14.95 0.02 -16.89
N LEU A 537 14.63 1.24 -17.34
CA LEU A 537 14.61 1.59 -18.77
C LEU A 537 16.00 1.48 -19.40
N LEU A 538 17.04 1.95 -18.72
CA LEU A 538 18.43 1.84 -19.19
C LEU A 538 18.90 0.38 -19.32
N ALA A 539 18.30 -0.53 -18.56
CA ALA A 539 18.52 -1.98 -18.65
C ALA A 539 17.60 -2.67 -19.68
N ASN A 540 16.80 -1.93 -20.45
CA ASN A 540 15.80 -2.45 -21.39
C ASN A 540 14.82 -3.45 -20.76
N GLN A 541 14.44 -3.23 -19.49
CA GLN A 541 13.45 -4.05 -18.80
C GLN A 541 12.03 -3.79 -19.34
N SER A 542 11.11 -4.73 -19.07
CA SER A 542 9.70 -4.55 -19.46
C SER A 542 9.06 -3.36 -18.75
N THR A 543 7.99 -2.83 -19.33
CA THR A 543 7.19 -1.76 -18.72
C THR A 543 6.69 -2.15 -17.33
N GLU A 544 6.36 -3.42 -17.10
CA GLU A 544 5.91 -3.90 -15.79
C GLU A 544 7.02 -3.81 -14.75
N VAL A 545 8.24 -4.23 -15.10
CA VAL A 545 9.42 -4.13 -14.23
C VAL A 545 9.78 -2.67 -13.95
N ALA A 546 9.70 -1.80 -14.96
CA ALA A 546 9.92 -0.36 -14.79
C ALA A 546 8.88 0.28 -13.83
N VAL A 547 7.62 -0.16 -13.88
CA VAL A 547 6.57 0.26 -12.93
C VAL A 547 6.83 -0.26 -11.52
N LEU A 548 7.34 -1.49 -11.36
CA LEU A 548 7.74 -2.01 -10.05
C LEU A 548 8.91 -1.22 -9.45
N ALA A 549 9.93 -0.91 -10.25
CA ALA A 549 11.05 -0.06 -9.82
C ALA A 549 10.58 1.36 -9.43
N TYR A 550 9.66 1.94 -10.22
CA TYR A 550 9.01 3.21 -9.89
C TYR A 550 8.26 3.14 -8.55
N ASN A 551 7.46 2.10 -8.34
CA ASN A 551 6.66 1.91 -7.13
C ASN A 551 7.54 1.70 -5.88
N TYR A 552 8.66 1.01 -6.02
CA TYR A 552 9.67 0.92 -4.96
C TYR A 552 10.15 2.31 -4.55
N GLY A 553 10.70 3.07 -5.51
CA GLY A 553 11.27 4.40 -5.23
C GLY A 553 10.22 5.40 -4.70
N ARG A 554 9.00 5.36 -5.24
CA ARG A 554 7.88 6.19 -4.77
C ARG A 554 7.58 5.94 -3.30
N ASN A 555 7.32 4.69 -2.94
CA ASN A 555 6.90 4.38 -1.58
C ASN A 555 8.05 4.51 -0.58
N LEU A 556 9.29 4.16 -0.97
CA LEU A 556 10.47 4.42 -0.14
C LEU A 556 10.64 5.91 0.14
N GLY A 557 10.48 6.76 -0.89
CA GLY A 557 10.59 8.22 -0.73
C GLY A 557 9.51 8.82 0.17
N LEU A 558 8.26 8.35 0.06
CA LEU A 558 7.16 8.76 0.95
C LEU A 558 7.42 8.34 2.39
N ALA A 559 7.80 7.07 2.61
CA ALA A 559 8.18 6.58 3.95
C ALA A 559 9.34 7.38 4.53
N PHE A 560 10.36 7.69 3.72
CA PHE A 560 11.51 8.47 4.16
C PHE A 560 11.12 9.87 4.64
N GLN A 561 10.27 10.58 3.90
CA GLN A 561 9.84 11.92 4.30
C GLN A 561 8.98 11.89 5.56
N LEU A 562 8.03 10.95 5.66
CA LEU A 562 7.19 10.81 6.86
C LEU A 562 8.03 10.59 8.11
N ILE A 563 9.10 9.79 8.02
CA ILE A 563 10.02 9.59 9.14
C ILE A 563 10.89 10.82 9.40
N ASP A 564 11.31 11.57 8.37
CA ASP A 564 12.00 12.86 8.56
C ASP A 564 11.11 13.84 9.35
N ASP A 565 9.84 13.94 8.99
CA ASP A 565 8.86 14.80 9.66
C ASP A 565 8.62 14.35 11.12
N ILE A 566 8.63 13.05 11.40
CA ILE A 566 8.53 12.53 12.78
C ILE A 566 9.81 12.85 13.58
N LEU A 567 10.98 12.71 12.96
CA LEU A 567 12.25 13.01 13.63
C LEU A 567 12.40 14.51 13.91
N ASP A 568 11.79 15.40 13.14
CA ASP A 568 11.81 16.84 13.46
C ASP A 568 11.23 17.15 14.85
N PHE A 569 10.27 16.33 15.32
CA PHE A 569 9.67 16.43 16.66
C PHE A 569 10.33 15.54 17.73
N THR A 570 10.92 14.41 17.34
CA THR A 570 11.35 13.35 18.28
C THR A 570 12.86 13.17 18.37
N GLY A 571 13.62 13.68 17.40
CA GLY A 571 15.06 13.49 17.28
C GLY A 571 15.89 14.41 18.18
N SER A 572 17.10 13.97 18.51
CA SER A 572 18.12 14.83 19.14
C SER A 572 18.89 15.63 18.08
N LEU A 573 19.37 16.83 18.45
CA LEU A 573 20.15 17.75 17.60
C LEU A 573 21.30 17.06 16.85
N ASP A 574 21.99 16.11 17.48
CA ASP A 574 23.16 15.40 16.91
C ASP A 574 22.79 14.44 15.75
N SER A 575 21.54 14.02 15.65
CA SER A 575 21.09 13.01 14.65
C SER A 575 20.46 13.60 13.38
N LEU A 576 19.97 14.84 13.46
CA LEU A 576 19.22 15.51 12.39
C LEU A 576 20.10 16.34 11.45
N GLY A 577 21.22 16.87 11.94
CA GLY A 577 22.09 17.78 11.17
C GLY A 577 21.43 19.13 10.79
N LYS A 578 20.24 19.38 11.35
CA LYS A 578 19.46 20.65 11.37
C LYS A 578 18.91 20.86 12.80
N ALA A 579 18.50 22.08 13.14
CA ALA A 579 17.83 22.34 14.43
C ALA A 579 16.54 21.50 14.56
N SER A 580 16.31 20.87 15.71
CA SER A 580 15.02 20.22 16.02
C SER A 580 13.89 21.24 15.96
N LEU A 581 12.68 20.82 15.58
CA LEU A 581 11.50 21.69 15.46
C LEU A 581 11.64 22.77 14.38
N SER A 582 12.50 22.56 13.40
CA SER A 582 12.69 23.53 12.31
C SER A 582 11.42 23.72 11.49
N ASP A 583 10.66 22.65 11.25
CA ASP A 583 9.50 22.70 10.36
C ASP A 583 8.36 23.49 11.02
N ILE A 584 8.17 23.32 12.34
CA ILE A 584 7.17 24.09 13.09
C ILE A 584 7.53 25.57 13.20
N HIS A 585 8.82 25.92 13.38
CA HIS A 585 9.25 27.32 13.41
C HIS A 585 9.07 28.02 12.06
N LEU A 586 9.20 27.29 10.95
CA LEU A 586 8.92 27.80 9.59
C LEU A 586 7.42 27.80 9.25
N GLY A 587 6.55 27.38 10.18
CA GLY A 587 5.11 27.27 9.96
C GLY A 587 4.71 26.19 8.96
N VAL A 588 5.60 25.23 8.70
CA VAL A 588 5.36 24.09 7.82
C VAL A 588 4.56 23.03 8.58
N VAL A 589 3.34 22.77 8.13
CA VAL A 589 2.46 21.78 8.73
C VAL A 589 2.76 20.40 8.14
N THR A 590 3.26 19.49 8.97
CA THR A 590 3.69 18.12 8.59
C THR A 590 2.71 17.05 9.07
N ALA A 591 2.88 15.80 8.60
CA ALA A 591 1.94 14.70 8.89
C ALA A 591 1.61 14.50 10.40
N PRO A 592 2.56 14.54 11.34
CA PRO A 592 2.24 14.40 12.77
C PRO A 592 1.25 15.46 13.25
N ILE A 593 1.43 16.71 12.83
CA ILE A 593 0.54 17.83 13.20
C ILE A 593 -0.81 17.70 12.49
N LEU A 594 -0.84 17.32 11.21
CA LEU A 594 -2.10 17.10 10.49
C LEU A 594 -2.96 16.02 11.16
N PHE A 595 -2.36 14.93 11.62
CA PHE A 595 -3.08 13.92 12.38
C PHE A 595 -3.48 14.40 13.78
N ALA A 596 -2.68 15.24 14.43
CA ALA A 596 -3.04 15.84 15.71
C ALA A 596 -4.24 16.80 15.60
N ILE A 597 -4.32 17.59 14.51
CA ILE A 597 -5.46 18.49 14.22
C ILE A 597 -6.77 17.72 14.12
N GLN A 598 -6.77 16.51 13.54
CA GLN A 598 -7.96 15.67 13.45
C GLN A 598 -8.52 15.27 14.82
N GLU A 599 -7.66 15.16 15.83
CA GLU A 599 -8.06 14.84 17.21
C GLU A 599 -8.32 16.12 18.04
N TYR A 600 -7.60 17.20 17.76
CA TYR A 600 -7.66 18.48 18.46
C TYR A 600 -7.76 19.65 17.46
N PRO A 601 -8.97 19.98 16.96
CA PRO A 601 -9.16 21.04 15.97
C PRO A 601 -8.71 22.44 16.44
N GLN A 602 -8.61 22.67 17.75
CA GLN A 602 -8.10 23.93 18.31
C GLN A 602 -6.63 24.19 17.91
N LEU A 603 -5.90 23.15 17.52
CA LEU A 603 -4.53 23.26 17.05
C LEU A 603 -4.42 24.08 15.76
N GLU A 604 -5.47 24.14 14.92
CA GLU A 604 -5.51 25.03 13.75
C GLU A 604 -5.38 26.50 14.15
N GLU A 605 -6.09 26.92 15.20
CA GLU A 605 -6.04 28.31 15.66
C GLU A 605 -4.65 28.67 16.19
N ILE A 606 -3.99 27.73 16.88
CA ILE A 606 -2.62 27.91 17.40
C ILE A 606 -1.64 28.07 16.24
N ILE A 607 -1.74 27.22 15.21
CA ILE A 607 -0.91 27.31 13.99
C ILE A 607 -1.15 28.65 13.27
N ASN A 608 -2.40 29.10 13.18
CA ASN A 608 -2.76 30.35 12.51
C ASN A 608 -2.28 31.61 13.25
N ARG A 609 -2.07 31.53 14.58
CA ARG A 609 -1.43 32.60 15.35
C ARG A 609 0.07 32.71 15.09
N GLY A 610 0.66 31.72 14.41
CA GLY A 610 2.08 31.67 14.07
C GLY A 610 2.96 31.16 15.22
N PHE A 611 4.20 30.81 14.87
CA PHE A 611 5.17 30.19 15.78
C PHE A 611 6.33 31.12 16.18
N ASP A 612 6.17 32.42 15.95
CA ASP A 612 7.10 33.45 16.45
C ASP A 612 7.04 33.56 17.99
N ASP A 613 5.88 33.25 18.59
CA ASP A 613 5.71 33.15 20.03
C ASP A 613 6.02 31.72 20.50
N ALA A 614 7.04 31.58 21.35
CA ALA A 614 7.45 30.30 21.94
C ALA A 614 6.30 29.60 22.68
N ALA A 615 5.34 30.36 23.25
CA ALA A 615 4.18 29.77 23.91
C ALA A 615 3.28 28.99 22.94
N ASN A 616 3.17 29.41 21.67
CA ASN A 616 2.40 28.69 20.65
C ASN A 616 3.09 27.38 20.24
N VAL A 617 4.43 27.37 20.21
CA VAL A 617 5.23 26.16 19.93
C VAL A 617 5.03 25.15 21.06
N ASP A 618 5.20 25.57 22.32
CA ASP A 618 5.01 24.71 23.48
C ASP A 618 3.59 24.11 23.53
N LEU A 619 2.58 24.93 23.25
CA LEU A 619 1.19 24.48 23.24
C LEU A 619 0.92 23.49 22.09
N ALA A 620 1.48 23.73 20.89
CA ALA A 620 1.36 22.80 19.78
C ALA A 620 2.03 21.45 20.06
N LEU A 621 3.19 21.46 20.73
CA LEU A 621 3.86 20.24 21.17
C LEU A 621 3.08 19.51 22.25
N GLU A 622 2.45 20.23 23.19
CA GLU A 622 1.58 19.64 24.21
C GLU A 622 0.39 18.90 23.56
N TYR A 623 -0.26 19.51 22.57
CA TYR A 623 -1.33 18.86 21.80
C TYR A 623 -0.83 17.66 21.00
N LEU A 624 0.34 17.78 20.35
CA LEU A 624 0.94 16.67 19.62
C LEU A 624 1.22 15.48 20.55
N GLN A 625 1.74 15.72 21.76
CA GLN A 625 1.98 14.69 22.77
C GLN A 625 0.70 14.04 23.32
N LYS A 626 -0.39 14.82 23.46
CA LYS A 626 -1.70 14.30 23.86
C LYS A 626 -2.43 13.56 22.74
N SER A 627 -1.99 13.74 21.49
CA SER A 627 -2.56 13.12 20.31
C SER A 627 -1.86 11.83 19.93
N ARG A 628 -2.46 11.08 19.00
CA ARG A 628 -1.81 9.98 18.29
C ARG A 628 -1.13 10.42 16.98
N GLY A 629 -0.85 11.71 16.81
CA GLY A 629 -0.30 12.27 15.57
C GLY A 629 1.00 11.60 15.12
N ILE A 630 1.98 11.48 16.03
CA ILE A 630 3.26 10.79 15.77
C ILE A 630 3.04 9.31 15.46
N GLN A 631 2.17 8.64 16.23
CA GLN A 631 1.88 7.23 16.02
C GLN A 631 1.28 6.98 14.64
N ARG A 632 0.26 7.75 14.24
CA ARG A 632 -0.43 7.61 12.94
C ARG A 632 0.49 7.94 11.77
N ALA A 633 1.36 8.94 11.91
CA ALA A 633 2.41 9.22 10.91
C ALA A 633 3.39 8.05 10.78
N THR A 634 3.74 7.40 11.89
CA THR A 634 4.63 6.22 11.90
C THR A 634 3.96 5.03 11.21
N GLU A 635 2.69 4.78 11.49
CA GLU A 635 1.89 3.72 10.85
C GLU A 635 1.82 3.93 9.32
N LEU A 636 1.58 5.17 8.87
CA LEU A 636 1.58 5.51 7.45
C LEU A 636 2.96 5.32 6.80
N ALA A 637 4.05 5.66 7.50
CA ALA A 637 5.40 5.41 7.02
C ALA A 637 5.70 3.91 6.87
N ILE A 638 5.27 3.09 7.84
CA ILE A 638 5.38 1.64 7.80
C ILE A 638 4.59 1.06 6.62
N GLU A 639 3.39 1.56 6.36
CA GLU A 639 2.58 1.14 5.21
C GLU A 639 3.33 1.38 3.90
N HIS A 640 3.86 2.58 3.68
CA HIS A 640 4.67 2.88 2.50
C HIS A 640 5.93 2.03 2.42
N ALA A 641 6.65 1.80 3.52
CA ALA A 641 7.80 0.90 3.52
C ALA A 641 7.41 -0.53 3.09
N GLY A 642 6.28 -1.05 3.57
CA GLY A 642 5.73 -2.35 3.18
C GLY A 642 5.34 -2.43 1.70
N LEU A 643 4.77 -1.34 1.15
CA LEU A 643 4.48 -1.22 -0.29
C LEU A 643 5.76 -1.20 -1.13
N ALA A 644 6.83 -0.54 -0.66
CA ALA A 644 8.12 -0.55 -1.32
C ALA A 644 8.71 -1.97 -1.34
N ALA A 645 8.77 -2.66 -0.20
CA ALA A 645 9.27 -4.03 -0.12
C ALA A 645 8.49 -4.98 -1.05
N SER A 646 7.17 -4.86 -1.07
CA SER A 646 6.29 -5.65 -1.95
C SER A 646 6.58 -5.44 -3.44
N ALA A 647 7.02 -4.25 -3.85
CA ALA A 647 7.39 -3.98 -5.23
C ALA A 647 8.65 -4.74 -5.66
N ILE A 648 9.63 -4.90 -4.75
CA ILE A 648 10.84 -5.72 -5.00
C ILE A 648 10.49 -7.21 -5.05
N ASP A 649 9.65 -7.68 -4.13
CA ASP A 649 9.20 -9.08 -4.09
C ASP A 649 8.40 -9.49 -5.34
N SER A 650 7.80 -8.50 -6.03
CA SER A 650 7.04 -8.69 -7.25
C SER A 650 7.90 -8.74 -8.52
N LEU A 651 9.22 -8.50 -8.42
CA LEU A 651 10.14 -8.62 -9.56
C LEU A 651 10.21 -10.08 -10.06
N PRO A 652 10.43 -10.32 -11.36
CA PRO A 652 10.56 -11.67 -11.91
C PRO A 652 11.61 -12.49 -11.17
N GLY A 653 11.31 -13.76 -10.87
CA GLY A 653 12.22 -14.67 -10.17
C GLY A 653 13.57 -14.81 -10.89
N THR A 654 14.63 -15.06 -10.13
CA THR A 654 16.00 -15.20 -10.62
C THR A 654 16.77 -16.19 -9.77
N ASP A 655 17.66 -16.96 -10.40
CA ASP A 655 18.59 -17.89 -9.75
C ASP A 655 19.97 -17.24 -9.50
N ASP A 656 20.18 -15.99 -9.95
CA ASP A 656 21.42 -15.26 -9.73
C ASP A 656 21.50 -14.75 -8.28
N GLU A 657 22.50 -15.23 -7.54
CA GLU A 657 22.67 -14.91 -6.13
C GLU A 657 22.99 -13.43 -5.88
N ASN A 658 23.74 -12.76 -6.77
CA ASN A 658 24.05 -11.33 -6.61
C ASN A 658 22.79 -10.47 -6.79
N VAL A 659 21.91 -10.87 -7.71
CA VAL A 659 20.61 -10.23 -7.91
C VAL A 659 19.73 -10.43 -6.67
N ARG A 660 19.69 -11.64 -6.11
CA ARG A 660 18.93 -11.94 -4.88
C ARG A 660 19.45 -11.15 -3.66
N ILE A 661 20.77 -11.04 -3.50
CA ILE A 661 21.40 -10.23 -2.44
C ILE A 661 20.98 -8.76 -2.59
N SER A 662 21.04 -8.22 -3.81
CA SER A 662 20.67 -6.82 -4.08
C SER A 662 19.18 -6.55 -3.81
N ARG A 663 18.30 -7.48 -4.18
CA ARG A 663 16.87 -7.39 -3.87
C ARG A 663 16.61 -7.42 -2.37
N ARG A 664 17.29 -8.31 -1.62
CA ARG A 664 17.20 -8.34 -0.16
C ARG A 664 17.67 -7.02 0.45
N ALA A 665 18.78 -6.47 -0.02
CA ALA A 665 19.28 -5.18 0.45
C ALA A 665 18.30 -4.02 0.20
N LEU A 666 17.57 -4.02 -0.92
CA LEU A 666 16.51 -3.05 -1.19
C LEU A 666 15.32 -3.20 -0.21
N VAL A 667 14.96 -4.43 0.16
CA VAL A 667 13.95 -4.70 1.19
C VAL A 667 14.44 -4.25 2.57
N ASP A 668 15.67 -4.58 2.94
CA ASP A 668 16.29 -4.17 4.20
C ASP A 668 16.35 -2.64 4.33
N LEU A 669 16.63 -1.92 3.24
CA LEU A 669 16.57 -0.46 3.22
C LEU A 669 15.18 0.09 3.60
N THR A 670 14.09 -0.59 3.23
CA THR A 670 12.74 -0.16 3.64
C THR A 670 12.56 -0.22 5.17
N HIS A 671 13.14 -1.24 5.81
CA HIS A 671 13.13 -1.37 7.26
C HIS A 671 14.06 -0.35 7.93
N MET A 672 15.25 -0.11 7.35
CA MET A 672 16.19 0.89 7.86
C MET A 672 15.60 2.31 7.80
N VAL A 673 14.84 2.64 6.76
CA VAL A 673 14.18 3.95 6.63
C VAL A 673 13.19 4.21 7.77
N VAL A 674 12.48 3.18 8.24
CA VAL A 674 11.51 3.30 9.35
C VAL A 674 12.20 3.26 10.71
N THR A 675 13.22 2.42 10.88
CA THR A 675 13.88 2.21 12.19
C THR A 675 15.02 3.19 12.47
N ARG A 676 15.52 3.87 11.43
CA ARG A 676 16.61 4.87 11.43
C ARG A 676 17.75 4.60 12.42
N ILE A 677 18.33 3.41 12.27
CA ILE A 677 19.78 3.23 12.42
C ILE A 677 20.38 3.41 11.01
N ILE A 678 20.62 4.66 10.59
CA ILE A 678 21.38 5.00 9.36
C ILE A 678 22.68 5.65 9.77
#